data_AF-R6BTG7-F1
#
_entry.id   AF-R6BTG7-F1
#
_cell.length_a   1.000
_cell.length_b   1.000
_cell.length_c   1.000
_cell.angle_alpha   90.00
_cell.angle_beta   90.00
_cell.angle_gamma   90.00
#
_symmetry.space_group_name_H-M   'P 1'
#
loop_
_entity.id
_entity.type
_entity.pdbx_description
1 polymer ?
#
loop_
_entity_poly.entity_id
_entity_poly.type
_entity_poly.pdbx_seq_one_letter_code
_entity_poly.pdbx_strand_id
1 'polypeptide(L)'
;MNGLKKTLSIMLCVAMIASGSFMAFAEGESNPQNVTVVEGENAGENVGGEEGGNEGNEGENVDENKEENKDEDKQQSEALLAAIGALNNLPLFDSLTEDTDADALLAQVQAAREAYDALTEEEKLLVEEAKLNNLLDLEFFFANRPSNTPADAPVDQVVATQNETGEEDEVVAKVGDKSYTDLQTAINEANGQTVVLQKNVDVSSEGLKVTGTAALDLNGYDIKAASTEAGRIHVTGNLTLKDTEGQGKIYTETDYTGGPTGYAVVDVYGGTFTMESGSIEAVRPDANDNGQFGVGVNEGSTINIKGGTIKAGWYAISGNGTDLNESNTVNVSGGTLISTADYAIYHPQAGTLNIEGGTIDGAKGGVSMNRGTLNVSGGTIQNQGTGDTGNWGDGTGGMAGSAINLAAEYGKVTANITGGTFISSDPDTDAIIVHSGTQHKYTANISNAEIKGGINLTNSKEGSKLTLNNTSVEGDVTAVANSTVVIENNSNITGTVEGDTTNVTITDSVIGGTTTDTTGVAQIGDQKYNTFEETLKAAKSGDTIVLQKDVSTGAVTLPAGVTLDGGNHVITCNTEIANGAFITATGDNVTIKNATVNVDGKAKHGIQFYCVKGGKLENVNVMGGKYTAVIVNGAEVSINGGNLSTNGYAVVEYAMGNGVTEVPKLTMNNVTTPNTDKPLVYMDKATIDRIKENTPELKDATTEQVIEHLKKDNLTGNNIKDMQVGENGMIIVPAPSTPVDPPVVPEKPNSNSGNTGSSSTVQQMEEREKPDPADKKAMEEYNFWMQVKSKIRATAEGKTLRITVKEGIEYMPASVMQTLYECKVGITLYWDGVTIEIPVGKAQPKQALRVYWTKTKLMDLYNA
;
A
#
# COMPACT_ATOMS: atom_id res chain seq x y z
N MET A 1 -38.09 -56.55 -13.72
CA MET A 1 -38.36 -55.55 -12.67
C MET A 1 -37.96 -56.12 -11.32
N ASN A 2 -37.57 -55.26 -10.39
CA ASN A 2 -37.13 -55.52 -9.01
C ASN A 2 -35.82 -56.32 -8.85
N GLY A 3 -34.75 -55.58 -8.53
CA GLY A 3 -33.50 -56.12 -8.02
C GLY A 3 -32.63 -55.02 -7.42
N LEU A 4 -32.65 -54.86 -6.09
CA LEU A 4 -31.64 -54.08 -5.37
C LEU A 4 -31.42 -54.66 -3.96
N LYS A 5 -30.19 -55.11 -3.70
CA LYS A 5 -29.59 -55.36 -2.39
C LYS A 5 -28.15 -54.82 -2.49
N LYS A 6 -27.67 -53.82 -1.71
CA LYS A 6 -27.46 -53.69 -0.24
C LYS A 6 -26.06 -54.17 0.20
N THR A 7 -25.31 -53.28 0.88
CA THR A 7 -24.32 -53.50 1.98
C THR A 7 -22.79 -53.36 1.70
N LEU A 8 -22.21 -52.21 2.14
CA LEU A 8 -21.07 -52.01 3.09
C LEU A 8 -19.81 -52.93 3.11
N SER A 9 -18.57 -52.34 3.06
CA SER A 9 -17.47 -52.48 4.09
C SER A 9 -16.04 -52.03 3.68
N ILE A 10 -15.48 -51.05 4.40
CA ILE A 10 -14.19 -50.98 5.17
C ILE A 10 -12.87 -51.71 4.71
N MET A 11 -11.79 -50.90 4.64
CA MET A 11 -10.32 -51.11 4.90
C MET A 11 -9.38 -52.08 4.12
N LEU A 12 -8.34 -51.45 3.52
CA LEU A 12 -6.88 -51.59 3.80
C LEU A 12 -6.13 -52.95 3.63
N CYS A 13 -5.22 -53.03 2.62
CA CYS A 13 -3.76 -53.24 2.82
C CYS A 13 -2.95 -53.52 1.51
N VAL A 14 -1.93 -52.68 1.28
CA VAL A 14 -0.57 -52.92 0.73
C VAL A 14 -0.30 -54.13 -0.20
N ALA A 15 0.14 -53.86 -1.43
CA ALA A 15 1.27 -54.54 -2.08
C ALA A 15 1.87 -53.66 -3.20
N MET A 16 3.19 -53.47 -3.19
CA MET A 16 3.96 -52.95 -4.35
C MET A 16 4.19 -54.09 -5.35
N ILE A 17 4.42 -53.78 -6.65
CA ILE A 17 5.59 -54.25 -7.44
C ILE A 17 5.54 -53.76 -8.90
N ALA A 18 6.64 -53.09 -9.28
CA ALA A 18 7.33 -53.05 -10.58
C ALA A 18 6.63 -52.68 -11.91
N SER A 19 7.26 -51.68 -12.55
CA SER A 19 7.78 -51.69 -13.93
C SER A 19 6.85 -51.76 -15.14
N GLY A 20 7.07 -50.81 -16.04
CA GLY A 20 7.50 -51.19 -17.39
C GLY A 20 6.57 -50.85 -18.54
N SER A 21 6.92 -49.77 -19.23
CA SER A 21 6.94 -49.66 -20.70
C SER A 21 5.63 -49.69 -21.50
N PHE A 22 5.52 -48.70 -22.40
CA PHE A 22 5.06 -48.82 -23.79
C PHE A 22 3.97 -49.86 -24.14
N MET A 23 2.82 -49.36 -24.60
CA MET A 23 2.28 -49.80 -25.90
C MET A 23 1.36 -48.74 -26.52
N ALA A 24 1.34 -48.73 -27.86
CA ALA A 24 0.60 -47.79 -28.69
C ALA A 24 -0.67 -48.42 -29.29
N PHE A 25 -1.34 -47.65 -30.16
CA PHE A 25 -2.47 -48.00 -31.05
C PHE A 25 -3.88 -48.04 -30.45
N ALA A 26 -4.72 -47.12 -30.94
CA ALA A 26 -5.82 -47.51 -31.83
C ALA A 26 -6.12 -46.37 -32.83
N GLU A 27 -6.10 -46.69 -34.13
CA GLU A 27 -6.58 -45.79 -35.19
C GLU A 27 -8.12 -45.77 -35.22
N GLY A 28 -8.70 -44.66 -35.69
CA GLY A 28 -10.15 -44.51 -35.87
C GLY A 28 -10.47 -43.57 -37.04
N GLU A 29 -10.55 -44.11 -38.25
CA GLU A 29 -10.96 -43.36 -39.44
C GLU A 29 -12.41 -42.87 -39.33
N SER A 30 -12.69 -41.62 -39.75
CA SER A 30 -13.91 -41.33 -40.53
C SER A 30 -13.77 -40.06 -41.37
N ASN A 31 -14.33 -40.14 -42.59
CA ASN A 31 -14.17 -39.19 -43.70
C ASN A 31 -15.22 -38.05 -43.62
N PRO A 32 -14.91 -36.77 -43.91
CA PRO A 32 -15.85 -35.67 -43.78
C PRO A 32 -16.91 -35.62 -44.90
N GLN A 33 -18.10 -35.10 -44.60
CA GLN A 33 -19.11 -34.74 -45.61
C GLN A 33 -19.37 -33.22 -45.66
N ASN A 34 -18.90 -32.67 -46.77
CA ASN A 34 -19.37 -31.52 -47.54
C ASN A 34 -20.76 -30.92 -47.16
N VAL A 35 -20.81 -29.59 -46.99
CA VAL A 35 -22.04 -28.78 -47.11
C VAL A 35 -21.74 -27.57 -48.01
N THR A 36 -22.63 -27.31 -48.96
CA THR A 36 -22.44 -26.42 -50.11
C THR A 36 -22.80 -24.95 -49.86
N VAL A 37 -22.03 -24.07 -50.50
CA VAL A 37 -22.36 -22.66 -50.77
C VAL A 37 -23.54 -22.55 -51.75
N VAL A 38 -24.40 -21.54 -51.58
CA VAL A 38 -25.33 -21.07 -52.63
C VAL A 38 -25.34 -19.54 -52.62
N GLU A 39 -25.06 -18.94 -53.78
CA GLU A 39 -25.07 -17.50 -54.03
C GLU A 39 -26.49 -16.98 -54.31
N GLY A 40 -26.68 -15.64 -54.30
CA GLY A 40 -27.96 -15.02 -54.64
C GLY A 40 -27.88 -13.50 -54.84
N GLU A 41 -27.42 -13.07 -56.01
CA GLU A 41 -27.60 -11.68 -56.49
C GLU A 41 -29.07 -11.41 -56.85
N ASN A 42 -29.62 -10.21 -56.58
CA ASN A 42 -29.83 -9.20 -57.64
C ASN A 42 -30.46 -7.87 -57.22
N ALA A 43 -30.28 -6.89 -58.11
CA ALA A 43 -30.62 -5.47 -58.04
C ALA A 43 -32.12 -5.10 -57.89
N GLY A 44 -32.35 -4.00 -57.14
CA GLY A 44 -32.83 -2.72 -57.68
C GLY A 44 -34.27 -2.54 -58.17
N GLU A 45 -34.96 -1.50 -57.67
CA GLU A 45 -35.52 -0.42 -58.51
C GLU A 45 -35.94 0.82 -57.67
N ASN A 46 -36.29 1.92 -58.36
CA ASN A 46 -36.26 3.29 -57.83
C ASN A 46 -37.54 4.09 -58.18
N VAL A 47 -38.19 4.71 -57.17
CA VAL A 47 -39.23 5.77 -57.27
C VAL A 47 -39.46 6.37 -55.86
N GLY A 48 -39.73 7.65 -55.63
CA GLY A 48 -39.90 8.81 -56.54
C GLY A 48 -40.98 9.78 -56.02
N GLY A 49 -40.70 11.09 -55.95
CA GLY A 49 -41.61 12.18 -55.54
C GLY A 49 -41.37 12.67 -54.10
N GLU A 50 -40.93 13.89 -53.80
CA GLU A 50 -41.28 15.28 -54.19
C GLU A 50 -42.20 16.01 -53.18
N GLU A 51 -41.62 17.07 -52.58
CA GLU A 51 -42.18 18.38 -52.17
C GLU A 51 -43.41 18.52 -51.23
N GLY A 52 -43.40 19.54 -50.36
CA GLY A 52 -44.69 20.14 -49.96
C GLY A 52 -44.90 21.08 -48.76
N GLY A 53 -43.89 21.62 -48.03
CA GLY A 53 -44.10 22.74 -47.06
C GLY A 53 -45.06 22.49 -45.87
N ASN A 54 -45.40 23.46 -45.00
CA ASN A 54 -44.82 24.74 -44.58
C ASN A 54 -45.52 25.21 -43.26
N GLU A 55 -44.91 26.09 -42.46
CA GLU A 55 -45.47 26.87 -41.32
C GLU A 55 -46.03 26.09 -40.09
N GLY A 56 -45.76 26.47 -38.82
CA GLY A 56 -44.85 27.49 -38.29
C GLY A 56 -45.13 27.84 -36.81
N ASN A 57 -44.12 28.39 -36.10
CA ASN A 57 -44.19 29.12 -34.80
C ASN A 57 -44.74 28.34 -33.55
N GLU A 58 -44.36 28.59 -32.28
CA GLU A 58 -43.57 29.60 -31.54
C GLU A 58 -42.69 28.83 -30.50
N GLY A 59 -41.59 29.28 -29.89
CA GLY A 59 -40.91 30.56 -29.88
C GLY A 59 -40.54 31.01 -28.45
N GLU A 60 -39.34 30.69 -27.93
CA GLU A 60 -38.66 31.50 -26.90
C GLU A 60 -37.14 31.17 -26.78
N ASN A 61 -36.31 32.11 -27.26
CA ASN A 61 -34.85 32.23 -27.01
C ASN A 61 -34.58 32.39 -25.48
N VAL A 62 -33.38 32.14 -24.93
CA VAL A 62 -32.15 32.99 -24.91
C VAL A 62 -31.12 32.20 -24.07
N ASP A 63 -29.80 32.10 -24.34
CA ASP A 63 -28.90 32.74 -25.32
C ASP A 63 -27.78 31.77 -25.78
N GLU A 64 -26.89 32.20 -26.68
CA GLU A 64 -25.59 31.56 -26.96
C GLU A 64 -24.42 32.53 -26.67
N ASN A 65 -23.30 32.02 -26.14
CA ASN A 65 -22.00 32.68 -26.29
C ASN A 65 -21.18 31.91 -27.33
N LYS A 66 -21.35 32.24 -28.61
CA LYS A 66 -20.37 31.90 -29.65
C LYS A 66 -19.24 32.93 -29.60
N GLU A 67 -18.01 32.48 -29.40
CA GLU A 67 -16.83 33.30 -29.67
C GLU A 67 -16.40 33.08 -31.14
N GLU A 68 -16.21 34.18 -31.87
CA GLU A 68 -15.96 34.18 -33.30
C GLU A 68 -14.52 33.74 -33.60
N ASN A 69 -14.33 32.51 -34.09
CA ASN A 69 -13.14 32.22 -34.90
C ASN A 69 -13.40 32.72 -36.32
N LYS A 70 -12.63 33.73 -36.73
CA LYS A 70 -12.66 34.28 -38.09
C LYS A 70 -12.09 33.27 -39.06
N ASP A 71 -12.79 33.07 -40.17
CA ASP A 71 -12.17 32.63 -41.42
C ASP A 71 -11.18 33.71 -41.88
N GLU A 72 -9.92 33.57 -41.45
CA GLU A 72 -8.80 34.04 -42.25
C GLU A 72 -8.47 32.92 -43.24
N ASP A 73 -8.70 33.18 -44.54
CA ASP A 73 -8.03 32.47 -45.64
C ASP A 73 -6.52 32.72 -45.54
N LYS A 74 -5.87 32.10 -44.54
CA LYS A 74 -4.42 31.92 -44.51
C LYS A 74 -4.11 31.00 -45.69
N GLN A 75 -3.76 31.61 -46.83
CA GLN A 75 -3.04 30.90 -47.88
C GLN A 75 -1.92 30.11 -47.22
N GLN A 76 -1.99 28.78 -47.31
CA GLN A 76 -0.92 27.91 -46.81
C GLN A 76 0.37 28.41 -47.42
N SER A 77 1.39 28.67 -46.59
CA SER A 77 2.65 29.18 -47.09
C SER A 77 3.25 28.18 -48.08
N GLU A 78 4.02 28.67 -49.05
CA GLU A 78 4.72 27.79 -50.00
C GLU A 78 5.62 26.78 -49.27
N ALA A 79 6.11 27.13 -48.06
CA ALA A 79 6.86 26.25 -47.18
C ALA A 79 5.98 25.15 -46.56
N LEU A 80 4.81 25.48 -46.00
CA LEU A 80 3.88 24.49 -45.43
C LEU A 80 3.35 23.53 -46.50
N LEU A 81 3.01 24.04 -47.69
CA LEU A 81 2.65 23.22 -48.86
C LEU A 81 3.79 22.30 -49.30
N ALA A 82 5.03 22.79 -49.32
CA ALA A 82 6.21 21.98 -49.66
C ALA A 82 6.49 20.90 -48.60
N ALA A 83 6.39 21.22 -47.31
CA ALA A 83 6.61 20.26 -46.22
C ALA A 83 5.54 19.17 -46.21
N ILE A 84 4.25 19.53 -46.30
CA ILE A 84 3.15 18.56 -46.43
C ILE A 84 3.30 17.73 -47.71
N GLY A 85 3.76 18.33 -48.82
CA GLY A 85 4.06 17.62 -50.06
C GLY A 85 5.19 16.60 -49.91
N ALA A 86 6.29 16.97 -49.24
CA ALA A 86 7.42 16.08 -48.98
C ALA A 86 7.02 14.92 -48.05
N LEU A 87 6.33 15.20 -46.94
CA LEU A 87 5.81 14.21 -46.00
C LEU A 87 4.82 13.24 -46.65
N ASN A 88 3.98 13.70 -47.59
CA ASN A 88 3.04 12.84 -48.32
C ASN A 88 3.70 11.95 -49.38
N ASN A 89 4.91 12.27 -49.82
CA ASN A 89 5.68 11.46 -50.77
C ASN A 89 6.53 10.38 -50.08
N LEU A 90 6.64 10.40 -48.75
CA LEU A 90 7.27 9.31 -48.00
C LEU A 90 6.38 8.05 -48.07
N PRO A 91 6.95 6.85 -48.31
CA PRO A 91 6.21 5.61 -48.10
C PRO A 91 5.82 5.47 -46.63
N LEU A 92 4.78 4.69 -46.35
CA LEU A 92 4.49 4.28 -44.98
C LEU A 92 5.58 3.33 -44.49
N PHE A 93 6.01 3.44 -43.25
CA PHE A 93 7.05 2.58 -42.68
C PHE A 93 6.71 1.08 -42.85
N ASP A 94 5.46 0.70 -42.58
CA ASP A 94 4.95 -0.68 -42.75
C ASP A 94 4.86 -1.16 -44.21
N SER A 95 5.12 -0.28 -45.20
CA SER A 95 5.08 -0.60 -46.63
C SER A 95 6.47 -0.82 -47.26
N LEU A 96 7.54 -0.72 -46.46
CA LEU A 96 8.90 -0.98 -46.92
C LEU A 96 9.14 -2.47 -47.22
N THR A 97 9.89 -2.74 -48.28
CA THR A 97 10.28 -4.10 -48.70
C THR A 97 11.77 -4.18 -49.04
N GLU A 98 12.33 -5.39 -49.16
CA GLU A 98 13.74 -5.61 -49.53
C GLU A 98 14.13 -4.98 -50.88
N ASP A 99 13.17 -4.78 -51.79
CA ASP A 99 13.37 -4.13 -53.09
C ASP A 99 13.37 -2.58 -53.02
N THR A 100 13.18 -1.99 -51.84
CA THR A 100 13.12 -0.53 -51.68
C THR A 100 14.51 0.08 -51.74
N ASP A 101 14.74 1.02 -52.67
CA ASP A 101 16.00 1.76 -52.78
C ASP A 101 16.23 2.62 -51.53
N ALA A 102 17.01 2.07 -50.61
CA ALA A 102 17.25 2.65 -49.29
C ALA A 102 18.05 3.97 -49.35
N ASP A 103 18.83 4.20 -50.41
CA ASP A 103 19.65 5.41 -50.52
C ASP A 103 18.83 6.54 -51.17
N ALA A 104 17.96 6.21 -52.12
CA ALA A 104 16.93 7.12 -52.63
C ALA A 104 15.91 7.50 -51.54
N LEU A 105 15.49 6.53 -50.71
CA LEU A 105 14.58 6.77 -49.59
C LEU A 105 15.23 7.61 -48.47
N LEU A 106 16.50 7.37 -48.13
CA LEU A 106 17.23 8.21 -47.17
C LEU A 106 17.26 9.68 -47.61
N ALA A 107 17.50 9.93 -48.90
CA ALA A 107 17.47 11.28 -49.46
C ALA A 107 16.07 11.92 -49.40
N GLN A 108 14.99 11.14 -49.55
CA GLN A 108 13.62 11.64 -49.39
C GLN A 108 13.29 11.97 -47.92
N VAL A 109 13.69 11.13 -46.98
CA VAL A 109 13.53 11.35 -45.53
C VAL A 109 14.27 12.61 -45.09
N GLN A 110 15.52 12.78 -45.52
CA GLN A 110 16.30 14.00 -45.24
C GLN A 110 15.66 15.26 -45.83
N ALA A 111 15.19 15.20 -47.08
CA ALA A 111 14.50 16.33 -47.71
C ALA A 111 13.15 16.69 -47.03
N ALA A 112 12.40 15.68 -46.58
CA ALA A 112 11.16 15.89 -45.82
C ALA A 112 11.44 16.50 -44.44
N ARG A 113 12.52 16.08 -43.77
CA ARG A 113 12.96 16.69 -42.51
C ARG A 113 13.41 18.13 -42.68
N GLU A 114 14.25 18.43 -43.68
CA GLU A 114 14.66 19.80 -43.99
C GLU A 114 13.47 20.72 -44.30
N ALA A 115 12.46 20.21 -45.02
CA ALA A 115 11.23 20.96 -45.30
C ALA A 115 10.37 21.20 -44.04
N TYR A 116 10.29 20.24 -43.12
CA TYR A 116 9.56 20.38 -41.85
C TYR A 116 10.28 21.32 -40.86
N ASP A 117 11.60 21.22 -40.73
CA ASP A 117 12.39 22.09 -39.84
C ASP A 117 12.43 23.55 -40.32
N ALA A 118 12.17 23.80 -41.61
CA ALA A 118 12.02 25.15 -42.18
C ALA A 118 10.67 25.83 -41.87
N LEU A 119 9.69 25.12 -41.29
CA LEU A 119 8.40 25.69 -40.88
C LEU A 119 8.52 26.53 -39.60
N THR A 120 7.66 27.54 -39.47
CA THR A 120 7.48 28.23 -38.18
C THR A 120 6.72 27.33 -37.19
N GLU A 121 6.83 27.62 -35.90
CA GLU A 121 6.15 26.83 -34.85
C GLU A 121 4.62 26.86 -34.95
N GLU A 122 4.03 27.93 -35.52
CA GLU A 122 2.60 27.99 -35.84
C GLU A 122 2.22 27.07 -37.02
N GLU A 123 3.12 26.88 -37.99
CA GLU A 123 2.89 26.03 -39.17
C GLU A 123 3.13 24.55 -38.88
N LYS A 124 4.07 24.22 -37.98
CA LYS A 124 4.28 22.83 -37.51
C LYS A 124 3.04 22.25 -36.84
N LEU A 125 2.27 23.07 -36.12
CA LEU A 125 0.99 22.68 -35.51
C LEU A 125 -0.11 22.34 -36.54
N LEU A 126 0.08 22.70 -37.82
CA LEU A 126 -0.83 22.38 -38.93
C LEU A 126 -0.42 21.11 -39.70
N VAL A 127 0.69 20.46 -39.33
CA VAL A 127 1.12 19.19 -39.91
C VAL A 127 0.43 18.05 -39.17
N GLU A 128 -0.17 17.11 -39.91
CA GLU A 128 -0.83 15.94 -39.33
C GLU A 128 0.16 15.08 -38.51
N GLU A 129 -0.20 14.78 -37.26
CA GLU A 129 0.63 14.01 -36.33
C GLU A 129 1.07 12.65 -36.90
N ALA A 130 0.18 11.95 -37.61
CA ALA A 130 0.50 10.68 -38.27
C ALA A 130 1.59 10.81 -39.35
N LYS A 131 1.72 11.97 -40.01
CA LYS A 131 2.76 12.24 -41.02
C LYS A 131 4.11 12.51 -40.38
N LEU A 132 4.10 13.24 -39.26
CA LEU A 132 5.30 13.49 -38.47
C LEU A 132 5.80 12.19 -37.83
N ASN A 133 4.91 11.35 -37.30
CA ASN A 133 5.28 10.04 -36.74
C ASN A 133 5.90 9.15 -37.82
N ASN A 134 5.32 9.04 -39.02
CA ASN A 134 5.92 8.27 -40.11
C ASN A 134 7.31 8.79 -40.55
N LEU A 135 7.54 10.11 -40.49
CA LEU A 135 8.89 10.67 -40.71
C LEU A 135 9.86 10.24 -39.59
N LEU A 136 9.44 10.30 -38.32
CA LEU A 136 10.25 9.90 -37.18
C LEU A 136 10.58 8.40 -37.18
N ASP A 137 9.63 7.54 -37.57
CA ASP A 137 9.83 6.09 -37.71
C ASP A 137 10.86 5.78 -38.81
N LEU A 138 10.78 6.48 -39.95
CA LEU A 138 11.75 6.38 -41.04
C LEU A 138 13.14 6.93 -40.65
N GLU A 139 13.22 8.06 -39.94
CA GLU A 139 14.47 8.57 -39.37
C GLU A 139 15.10 7.58 -38.40
N PHE A 140 14.29 6.98 -37.52
CA PHE A 140 14.72 5.95 -36.57
C PHE A 140 15.22 4.69 -37.29
N PHE A 141 14.56 4.26 -38.36
CA PHE A 141 15.02 3.16 -39.21
C PHE A 141 16.40 3.43 -39.81
N PHE A 142 16.64 4.62 -40.36
CA PHE A 142 17.96 4.96 -40.93
C PHE A 142 19.04 5.21 -39.88
N ALA A 143 18.69 5.76 -38.72
CA ALA A 143 19.62 5.91 -37.59
C ALA A 143 20.12 4.56 -37.05
N ASN A 144 19.32 3.50 -37.20
CA ASN A 144 19.65 2.14 -36.75
C ASN A 144 20.04 1.18 -37.91
N ARG A 145 20.20 1.66 -39.15
CA ARG A 145 20.63 0.84 -40.29
C ARG A 145 22.12 0.49 -40.16
N PRO A 146 22.52 -0.80 -40.19
CA PRO A 146 23.94 -1.18 -40.18
C PRO A 146 24.65 -0.68 -41.45
N SER A 147 25.78 0.01 -41.26
CA SER A 147 26.52 0.70 -42.32
C SER A 147 27.23 -0.28 -43.28
N ASN A 148 26.67 -0.49 -44.47
CA ASN A 148 27.28 -1.28 -45.55
C ASN A 148 27.34 -0.51 -46.87
N THR A 149 28.51 0.07 -47.21
CA THR A 149 28.86 0.42 -48.61
C THR A 149 30.39 0.41 -48.82
N PRO A 150 30.93 -0.56 -49.57
CA PRO A 150 32.20 -0.44 -50.28
C PRO A 150 31.99 0.18 -51.68
N ALA A 151 32.92 1.01 -52.17
CA ALA A 151 32.85 1.57 -53.51
C ALA A 151 34.18 1.46 -54.30
N ASP A 152 34.10 0.77 -55.44
CA ASP A 152 34.89 0.87 -56.69
C ASP A 152 36.44 0.75 -56.70
N ALA A 153 36.88 -0.50 -56.92
CA ALA A 153 37.62 -1.03 -58.10
C ALA A 153 38.68 -0.14 -58.84
N PRO A 154 39.82 -0.73 -59.32
CA PRO A 154 39.74 -1.58 -60.53
C PRO A 154 40.60 -2.86 -60.52
N VAL A 155 40.22 -3.78 -61.41
CA VAL A 155 40.87 -5.09 -61.65
C VAL A 155 41.95 -4.96 -62.73
N ASP A 156 43.18 -5.44 -62.48
CA ASP A 156 43.86 -6.34 -63.43
C ASP A 156 45.16 -7.03 -62.92
N GLN A 157 45.43 -8.21 -63.50
CA GLN A 157 46.71 -8.92 -63.65
C GLN A 157 47.45 -9.63 -62.47
N VAL A 158 47.17 -10.94 -62.38
CA VAL A 158 48.09 -12.11 -62.31
C VAL A 158 49.22 -12.18 -61.25
N VAL A 159 49.12 -13.12 -60.31
CA VAL A 159 49.90 -14.40 -60.23
C VAL A 159 49.75 -15.01 -58.83
N ALA A 160 49.52 -16.32 -58.81
CA ALA A 160 49.33 -17.19 -57.65
C ALA A 160 50.27 -16.96 -56.43
N THR A 161 49.65 -16.91 -55.25
CA THR A 161 50.08 -17.69 -54.08
C THR A 161 48.85 -18.29 -53.39
N GLN A 162 48.87 -19.60 -53.14
CA GLN A 162 47.96 -20.21 -52.17
C GLN A 162 48.25 -19.62 -50.79
N ASN A 163 47.20 -19.28 -50.05
CA ASN A 163 47.16 -19.38 -48.60
C ASN A 163 45.69 -19.53 -48.18
N GLU A 164 45.48 -20.35 -47.17
CA GLU A 164 44.17 -20.65 -46.61
C GLU A 164 43.62 -19.39 -45.93
N THR A 165 42.61 -18.76 -46.54
CA THR A 165 41.71 -17.88 -45.80
C THR A 165 40.70 -18.78 -45.09
N GLY A 166 41.03 -19.15 -43.85
CA GLY A 166 40.01 -19.69 -42.96
C GLY A 166 38.88 -18.69 -42.82
N GLU A 167 37.65 -19.19 -42.75
CA GLU A 167 36.55 -18.42 -42.20
C GLU A 167 36.96 -18.03 -40.76
N GLU A 168 36.96 -16.73 -40.44
CA GLU A 168 37.03 -16.34 -39.04
C GLU A 168 35.72 -16.80 -38.40
N ASP A 169 35.76 -17.90 -37.63
CA ASP A 169 34.59 -18.43 -36.93
C ASP A 169 33.94 -17.31 -36.11
N GLU A 170 32.78 -16.85 -36.57
CA GLU A 170 32.16 -15.62 -36.09
C GLU A 170 31.75 -15.76 -34.62
N VAL A 171 32.46 -15.03 -33.73
CA VAL A 171 32.34 -15.13 -32.28
C VAL A 171 30.88 -15.01 -31.82
N VAL A 172 30.37 -16.06 -31.20
CA VAL A 172 29.02 -16.14 -30.62
C VAL A 172 28.96 -15.50 -29.23
N ALA A 173 29.95 -15.78 -28.38
CA ALA A 173 29.94 -15.35 -26.98
C ALA A 173 31.35 -15.16 -26.41
N LYS A 174 31.46 -14.45 -25.28
CA LYS A 174 32.71 -14.24 -24.54
C LYS A 174 32.57 -14.62 -23.06
N VAL A 175 33.65 -15.13 -22.47
CA VAL A 175 33.78 -15.31 -21.02
C VAL A 175 35.11 -14.70 -20.58
N GLY A 176 35.05 -13.50 -20.01
CA GLY A 176 36.24 -12.66 -19.86
C GLY A 176 36.88 -12.37 -21.21
N ASP A 177 38.21 -12.56 -21.31
CA ASP A 177 38.97 -12.34 -22.55
C ASP A 177 38.87 -13.51 -23.56
N LYS A 178 38.19 -14.62 -23.21
CA LYS A 178 38.02 -15.76 -24.13
C LYS A 178 36.80 -15.57 -25.03
N SER A 179 37.00 -15.69 -26.33
CA SER A 179 35.93 -15.81 -27.34
C SER A 179 35.53 -17.26 -27.58
N TYR A 180 34.25 -17.50 -27.84
CA TYR A 180 33.66 -18.79 -28.19
C TYR A 180 32.81 -18.67 -29.45
N THR A 181 32.83 -19.70 -30.27
CA THR A 181 32.12 -19.81 -31.55
C THR A 181 30.80 -20.59 -31.42
N ASP A 182 30.50 -21.05 -30.20
CA ASP A 182 29.30 -21.78 -29.80
C ASP A 182 28.89 -21.35 -28.38
N LEU A 183 27.59 -21.10 -28.17
CA LEU A 183 27.02 -20.68 -26.90
C LEU A 183 27.03 -21.81 -25.86
N GLN A 184 26.79 -23.07 -26.28
CA GLN A 184 26.73 -24.19 -25.35
C GLN A 184 28.10 -24.47 -24.71
N THR A 185 29.17 -24.35 -25.49
CA THR A 185 30.57 -24.44 -25.03
C THR A 185 30.92 -23.30 -24.08
N ALA A 186 30.52 -22.05 -24.40
CA ALA A 186 30.74 -20.91 -23.52
C ALA A 186 30.05 -21.09 -22.14
N ILE A 187 28.81 -21.58 -22.13
CA ILE A 187 28.05 -21.91 -20.92
C ILE A 187 28.72 -23.04 -20.11
N ASN A 188 29.23 -24.07 -20.77
CA ASN A 188 29.95 -25.17 -20.11
C ASN A 188 31.28 -24.71 -19.48
N GLU A 189 32.00 -23.77 -20.11
CA GLU A 189 33.25 -23.22 -19.57
C GLU A 189 33.07 -22.06 -18.58
N ALA A 190 31.86 -21.49 -18.46
CA ALA A 190 31.59 -20.30 -17.65
C ALA A 190 32.08 -20.42 -16.20
N ASN A 191 31.83 -21.57 -15.54
CA ASN A 191 32.24 -21.86 -14.16
C ASN A 191 31.84 -20.75 -13.16
N GLY A 192 30.63 -20.20 -13.31
CA GLY A 192 30.08 -19.12 -12.51
C GLY A 192 30.36 -17.70 -13.01
N GLN A 193 31.14 -17.55 -14.08
CA GLN A 193 31.37 -16.26 -14.73
C GLN A 193 30.20 -15.88 -15.66
N THR A 194 30.23 -14.64 -16.15
CA THR A 194 29.31 -14.14 -17.17
C THR A 194 29.75 -14.57 -18.57
N VAL A 195 28.85 -15.25 -19.28
CA VAL A 195 28.84 -15.44 -20.73
C VAL A 195 28.16 -14.22 -21.32
N VAL A 196 28.88 -13.41 -22.09
CA VAL A 196 28.35 -12.23 -22.79
C VAL A 196 28.11 -12.59 -24.25
N LEU A 197 26.86 -12.50 -24.68
CA LEU A 197 26.45 -12.78 -26.07
C LEU A 197 27.00 -11.70 -27.02
N GLN A 198 27.36 -12.08 -28.25
CA GLN A 198 28.01 -11.17 -29.22
C GLN A 198 27.25 -11.05 -30.55
N LYS A 199 26.23 -11.88 -30.76
CA LYS A 199 25.28 -11.85 -31.88
C LYS A 199 24.05 -12.67 -31.52
N ASN A 200 22.96 -12.55 -32.30
CA ASN A 200 21.77 -13.39 -32.13
C ASN A 200 22.11 -14.88 -32.34
N VAL A 201 21.47 -15.77 -31.56
CA VAL A 201 21.70 -17.23 -31.62
C VAL A 201 20.38 -17.97 -31.74
N ASP A 202 20.35 -19.00 -32.59
CA ASP A 202 19.25 -19.98 -32.62
C ASP A 202 19.72 -21.28 -31.96
N VAL A 203 19.06 -21.66 -30.85
CA VAL A 203 19.22 -22.95 -30.16
C VAL A 203 17.97 -23.82 -30.27
N SER A 204 16.98 -23.45 -31.10
CA SER A 204 15.65 -24.08 -31.13
C SER A 204 15.62 -25.55 -31.57
N SER A 205 16.70 -26.06 -32.17
CA SER A 205 16.85 -27.47 -32.55
C SER A 205 17.46 -28.36 -31.45
N GLU A 206 18.48 -27.90 -30.73
CA GLU A 206 19.30 -28.70 -29.81
C GLU A 206 19.21 -28.28 -28.33
N GLY A 207 18.60 -27.10 -28.10
CA GLY A 207 18.40 -26.46 -26.81
C GLY A 207 19.67 -25.88 -26.22
N LEU A 208 19.55 -25.39 -24.98
CA LEU A 208 20.69 -24.95 -24.18
C LEU A 208 20.66 -25.65 -22.82
N LYS A 209 21.68 -26.45 -22.53
CA LYS A 209 21.77 -27.25 -21.30
C LYS A 209 22.68 -26.55 -20.30
N VAL A 210 22.11 -26.15 -19.16
CA VAL A 210 22.83 -25.50 -18.05
C VAL A 210 22.90 -26.47 -16.88
N THR A 211 24.00 -27.22 -16.79
CA THR A 211 24.27 -28.21 -15.72
C THR A 211 25.23 -27.67 -14.65
N GLY A 212 26.05 -26.69 -14.99
CA GLY A 212 26.92 -25.95 -14.08
C GLY A 212 26.30 -24.64 -13.58
N THR A 213 27.12 -23.77 -13.00
CA THR A 213 26.73 -22.38 -12.71
C THR A 213 27.20 -21.47 -13.83
N ALA A 214 26.33 -20.59 -14.33
CA ALA A 214 26.67 -19.56 -15.31
C ALA A 214 25.78 -18.32 -15.12
N ALA A 215 26.32 -17.14 -15.42
CA ALA A 215 25.49 -15.98 -15.74
C ALA A 215 25.51 -15.79 -17.26
N LEU A 216 24.34 -15.56 -17.87
CA LEU A 216 24.17 -15.27 -19.28
C LEU A 216 23.72 -13.81 -19.41
N ASP A 217 24.49 -13.04 -20.16
CA ASP A 217 24.20 -11.66 -20.51
C ASP A 217 23.83 -11.60 -21.99
N LEU A 218 22.57 -11.26 -22.27
CA LEU A 218 22.04 -11.13 -23.62
C LEU A 218 22.71 -9.98 -24.39
N ASN A 219 23.20 -8.95 -23.71
CA ASN A 219 23.95 -7.84 -24.32
C ASN A 219 23.21 -7.25 -25.56
N GLY A 220 21.90 -7.08 -25.46
CA GLY A 220 21.02 -6.61 -26.56
C GLY A 220 20.82 -7.57 -27.73
N TYR A 221 21.23 -8.83 -27.60
CA TYR A 221 21.04 -9.87 -28.63
C TYR A 221 20.02 -10.92 -28.20
N ASP A 222 19.43 -11.56 -29.21
CA ASP A 222 18.34 -12.51 -29.04
C ASP A 222 18.80 -13.97 -29.03
N ILE A 223 18.07 -14.80 -28.27
CA ILE A 223 18.18 -16.26 -28.30
C ILE A 223 16.83 -16.84 -28.70
N LYS A 224 16.78 -17.46 -29.88
CA LYS A 224 15.63 -18.27 -30.32
C LYS A 224 15.73 -19.68 -29.72
N ALA A 225 14.69 -20.10 -29.03
CA ALA A 225 14.56 -21.44 -28.44
C ALA A 225 13.20 -22.06 -28.84
N ALA A 226 13.01 -23.36 -28.56
CA ALA A 226 11.73 -24.03 -28.78
C ALA A 226 11.15 -24.59 -27.47
N SER A 227 9.82 -24.48 -27.31
CA SER A 227 9.04 -25.13 -26.23
C SER A 227 8.90 -26.64 -26.44
N THR A 228 9.99 -27.32 -26.78
CA THR A 228 10.07 -28.76 -27.04
C THR A 228 11.12 -29.41 -26.15
N GLU A 229 11.08 -30.74 -26.01
CA GLU A 229 12.07 -31.46 -25.21
C GLU A 229 13.51 -31.16 -25.68
N ALA A 230 13.74 -31.10 -27.00
CA ALA A 230 15.06 -30.84 -27.55
C ALA A 230 15.47 -29.36 -27.44
N GLY A 231 14.63 -28.44 -27.93
CA GLY A 231 15.01 -27.05 -28.19
C GLY A 231 14.90 -26.06 -27.03
N ARG A 232 14.52 -26.51 -25.83
CA ARG A 232 14.34 -25.64 -24.64
C ARG A 232 15.65 -25.28 -23.95
N ILE A 233 15.63 -24.22 -23.15
CA ILE A 233 16.72 -23.92 -22.21
C ILE A 233 16.51 -24.75 -20.95
N HIS A 234 17.22 -25.87 -20.83
CA HIS A 234 17.06 -26.83 -19.75
C HIS A 234 18.08 -26.58 -18.63
N VAL A 235 17.58 -26.16 -17.45
CA VAL A 235 18.42 -25.76 -16.31
C VAL A 235 18.35 -26.82 -15.21
N THR A 236 19.50 -27.45 -14.94
CA THR A 236 19.71 -28.39 -13.81
C THR A 236 20.81 -27.94 -12.85
N GLY A 237 21.64 -26.99 -13.28
CA GLY A 237 22.60 -26.26 -12.45
C GLY A 237 22.03 -24.91 -11.99
N ASN A 238 22.79 -23.84 -12.17
CA ASN A 238 22.37 -22.47 -11.79
C ASN A 238 22.56 -21.50 -12.95
N LEU A 239 21.47 -20.93 -13.47
CA LEU A 239 21.50 -19.90 -14.52
C LEU A 239 21.08 -18.56 -13.95
N THR A 240 21.88 -17.52 -14.14
CA THR A 240 21.47 -16.12 -13.94
C THR A 240 21.35 -15.43 -15.29
N LEU A 241 20.15 -14.96 -15.65
CA LEU A 241 19.90 -14.18 -16.85
C LEU A 241 19.96 -12.68 -16.55
N LYS A 242 20.68 -11.95 -17.39
CA LYS A 242 20.62 -10.50 -17.48
C LYS A 242 20.73 -10.05 -18.93
N ASP A 243 20.47 -8.77 -19.13
CA ASP A 243 20.74 -8.03 -20.35
C ASP A 243 21.31 -6.67 -19.94
N THR A 244 22.57 -6.41 -20.28
CA THR A 244 23.29 -5.18 -19.90
C THR A 244 23.01 -4.02 -20.85
N GLU A 245 22.87 -4.28 -22.15
CA GLU A 245 22.65 -3.23 -23.16
C GLU A 245 21.15 -2.95 -23.40
N GLY A 246 20.29 -3.92 -23.11
CA GLY A 246 18.83 -3.79 -23.27
C GLY A 246 18.34 -4.27 -24.64
N GLN A 247 17.03 -4.55 -24.73
CA GLN A 247 16.31 -5.12 -25.89
C GLN A 247 16.54 -6.60 -26.18
N GLY A 248 17.55 -7.25 -25.60
CA GLY A 248 17.82 -8.67 -25.83
C GLY A 248 16.74 -9.56 -25.21
N LYS A 249 16.28 -10.56 -25.97
CA LYS A 249 15.24 -11.50 -25.50
C LYS A 249 15.54 -12.96 -25.79
N ILE A 250 15.03 -13.83 -24.91
CA ILE A 250 14.87 -15.25 -25.19
C ILE A 250 13.43 -15.45 -25.70
N TYR A 251 13.24 -16.00 -26.89
CA TYR A 251 11.90 -16.14 -27.47
C TYR A 251 11.65 -17.50 -28.11
N THR A 252 10.37 -17.81 -28.37
CA THR A 252 9.98 -19.00 -29.14
C THR A 252 8.90 -18.74 -30.19
N GLU A 253 8.98 -19.53 -31.27
CA GLU A 253 7.97 -19.64 -32.33
C GLU A 253 7.33 -21.05 -32.32
N THR A 254 7.33 -21.74 -31.17
CA THR A 254 6.70 -23.06 -31.04
C THR A 254 5.21 -22.89 -30.76
N ASP A 255 4.32 -23.44 -31.57
CA ASP A 255 2.87 -23.44 -31.28
C ASP A 255 2.55 -24.61 -30.35
N TYR A 256 1.63 -24.44 -29.42
CA TYR A 256 1.19 -25.55 -28.59
C TYR A 256 0.31 -26.52 -29.40
N THR A 257 0.75 -27.77 -29.47
CA THR A 257 0.09 -28.89 -30.17
C THR A 257 -0.09 -30.11 -29.26
N GLY A 258 0.01 -29.91 -27.94
CA GLY A 258 0.01 -30.96 -26.92
C GLY A 258 1.39 -31.21 -26.30
N GLY A 259 1.53 -32.36 -25.63
CA GLY A 259 2.71 -32.74 -24.84
C GLY A 259 4.09 -32.55 -25.50
N PRO A 260 4.32 -32.88 -26.78
CA PRO A 260 5.62 -32.68 -27.44
C PRO A 260 6.10 -31.21 -27.48
N THR A 261 5.14 -30.27 -27.38
CA THR A 261 5.33 -28.81 -27.39
C THR A 261 4.91 -28.17 -26.06
N GLY A 262 4.71 -28.96 -25.01
CA GLY A 262 4.18 -28.51 -23.72
C GLY A 262 5.25 -28.13 -22.70
N TYR A 263 6.45 -27.74 -23.16
CA TYR A 263 7.57 -27.36 -22.30
C TYR A 263 7.65 -25.84 -22.18
N ALA A 264 8.13 -25.33 -21.04
CA ALA A 264 8.48 -23.91 -20.95
C ALA A 264 9.74 -23.60 -21.78
N VAL A 265 9.88 -22.35 -22.22
CA VAL A 265 11.06 -21.88 -22.96
C VAL A 265 12.33 -22.00 -22.10
N VAL A 266 12.21 -21.65 -20.82
CA VAL A 266 13.23 -21.91 -19.78
C VAL A 266 12.66 -22.91 -18.78
N ASP A 267 13.24 -24.10 -18.70
CA ASP A 267 12.62 -25.25 -18.04
C ASP A 267 13.57 -25.85 -16.98
N VAL A 268 13.23 -25.65 -15.70
CA VAL A 268 14.12 -25.86 -14.55
C VAL A 268 13.78 -27.16 -13.82
N TYR A 269 14.80 -27.96 -13.49
CA TYR A 269 14.69 -29.23 -12.75
C TYR A 269 15.82 -29.34 -11.72
N GLY A 270 15.52 -29.27 -10.42
CA GLY A 270 16.49 -29.39 -9.33
C GLY A 270 17.53 -28.26 -9.24
N GLY A 271 17.47 -27.30 -10.16
CA GLY A 271 18.42 -26.20 -10.32
C GLY A 271 17.86 -24.85 -9.91
N THR A 272 18.66 -23.79 -10.09
CA THR A 272 18.26 -22.40 -9.86
C THR A 272 18.20 -21.62 -11.16
N PHE A 273 17.09 -20.93 -11.43
CA PHE A 273 17.03 -19.85 -12.41
C PHE A 273 16.86 -18.50 -11.70
N THR A 274 17.63 -17.50 -12.10
CA THR A 274 17.54 -16.14 -11.57
C THR A 274 17.48 -15.15 -12.73
N MET A 275 16.46 -14.29 -12.78
CA MET A 275 16.31 -13.24 -13.79
C MET A 275 16.54 -11.87 -13.15
N GLU A 276 17.55 -11.14 -13.64
CA GLU A 276 17.90 -9.80 -13.14
C GLU A 276 17.44 -8.70 -14.11
N SER A 277 17.56 -8.93 -15.42
CA SER A 277 17.03 -8.07 -16.50
C SER A 277 16.86 -8.87 -17.80
N GLY A 278 16.49 -8.20 -18.90
CA GLY A 278 16.17 -8.82 -20.19
C GLY A 278 14.70 -9.24 -20.32
N SER A 279 14.37 -9.90 -21.43
CA SER A 279 13.02 -10.36 -21.74
C SER A 279 12.95 -11.86 -22.06
N ILE A 280 11.84 -12.50 -21.70
CA ILE A 280 11.44 -13.84 -22.17
C ILE A 280 10.08 -13.71 -22.86
N GLU A 281 9.98 -14.10 -24.13
CA GLU A 281 8.79 -13.98 -24.96
C GLU A 281 8.29 -15.34 -25.46
N ALA A 282 7.18 -15.79 -24.87
CA ALA A 282 6.46 -17.02 -25.18
C ALA A 282 5.01 -16.72 -25.60
N VAL A 283 4.78 -15.62 -26.32
CA VAL A 283 3.47 -15.20 -26.85
C VAL A 283 3.30 -15.68 -28.27
N ARG A 284 2.15 -16.29 -28.59
CA ARG A 284 1.79 -16.68 -29.97
C ARG A 284 0.66 -15.80 -30.51
N PRO A 285 0.52 -15.65 -31.85
CA PRO A 285 -0.52 -14.81 -32.46
C PRO A 285 -1.94 -15.20 -32.02
N ASP A 286 -2.16 -16.50 -31.82
CA ASP A 286 -3.36 -17.07 -31.21
C ASP A 286 -3.00 -17.67 -29.85
N ALA A 287 -2.89 -16.79 -28.85
CA ALA A 287 -2.47 -17.14 -27.50
C ALA A 287 -3.51 -17.97 -26.72
N ASN A 288 -4.77 -17.98 -27.16
CA ASN A 288 -5.84 -18.73 -26.50
C ASN A 288 -5.71 -20.22 -26.80
N ASP A 289 -5.66 -20.60 -28.08
CA ASP A 289 -5.59 -22.01 -28.49
C ASP A 289 -4.14 -22.54 -28.59
N ASN A 290 -3.15 -21.68 -28.85
CA ASN A 290 -1.75 -22.06 -29.10
C ASN A 290 -0.76 -21.42 -28.11
N GLY A 291 -1.22 -21.01 -26.92
CA GLY A 291 -0.41 -20.34 -25.90
C GLY A 291 0.81 -21.14 -25.44
N GLN A 292 1.85 -20.44 -25.00
CA GLN A 292 3.09 -21.05 -24.50
C GLN A 292 3.49 -20.55 -23.11
N PHE A 293 4.42 -21.26 -22.47
CA PHE A 293 4.90 -20.99 -21.12
C PHE A 293 6.29 -20.35 -21.09
N GLY A 294 6.49 -19.31 -20.27
CA GLY A 294 7.77 -18.63 -20.12
C GLY A 294 8.80 -19.46 -19.35
N VAL A 295 8.57 -19.65 -18.04
CA VAL A 295 9.49 -20.36 -17.13
C VAL A 295 8.77 -21.52 -16.43
N GLY A 296 9.35 -22.72 -16.52
CA GLY A 296 8.83 -23.97 -15.95
C GLY A 296 9.45 -24.32 -14.59
N VAL A 297 8.61 -24.69 -13.62
CA VAL A 297 9.00 -25.11 -12.27
C VAL A 297 8.72 -26.59 -12.08
N ASN A 298 9.78 -27.40 -12.10
CA ASN A 298 9.72 -28.84 -11.88
C ASN A 298 10.53 -29.25 -10.63
N GLU A 299 10.58 -30.56 -10.37
CA GLU A 299 11.07 -31.16 -9.11
C GLU A 299 12.36 -30.54 -8.56
N GLY A 300 12.25 -29.89 -7.40
CA GLY A 300 13.38 -29.34 -6.63
C GLY A 300 13.90 -27.98 -7.10
N SER A 301 13.15 -27.25 -7.92
CA SER A 301 13.64 -26.02 -8.57
C SER A 301 13.51 -24.75 -7.72
N THR A 302 14.44 -23.81 -7.91
CA THR A 302 14.37 -22.46 -7.35
C THR A 302 14.33 -21.41 -8.46
N ILE A 303 13.29 -20.59 -8.51
CA ILE A 303 13.14 -19.47 -9.45
C ILE A 303 13.25 -18.14 -8.68
N ASN A 304 14.06 -17.20 -9.16
CA ASN A 304 14.20 -15.86 -8.57
C ASN A 304 14.02 -14.78 -9.64
N ILE A 305 12.88 -14.10 -9.66
CA ILE A 305 12.63 -12.96 -10.54
C ILE A 305 12.89 -11.67 -9.75
N LYS A 306 13.98 -10.97 -10.08
CA LYS A 306 14.37 -9.68 -9.49
C LYS A 306 14.02 -8.50 -10.40
N GLY A 307 13.91 -8.74 -11.70
CA GLY A 307 13.74 -7.73 -12.74
C GLY A 307 13.53 -8.37 -14.11
N GLY A 308 13.44 -7.54 -15.15
CA GLY A 308 13.12 -7.98 -16.51
C GLY A 308 11.63 -8.28 -16.73
N THR A 309 11.31 -8.77 -17.93
CA THR A 309 9.93 -9.07 -18.36
C THR A 309 9.81 -10.51 -18.81
N ILE A 310 8.80 -11.24 -18.32
CA ILE A 310 8.40 -12.55 -18.86
C ILE A 310 6.99 -12.37 -19.42
N LYS A 311 6.82 -12.51 -20.73
CA LYS A 311 5.54 -12.36 -21.42
C LYS A 311 5.19 -13.66 -22.12
N ALA A 312 4.05 -14.25 -21.77
CA ALA A 312 3.66 -15.58 -22.22
C ALA A 312 2.23 -15.60 -22.79
N GLY A 313 1.92 -16.63 -23.57
CA GLY A 313 0.55 -16.97 -23.97
C GLY A 313 -0.28 -17.32 -22.76
N TRP A 314 0.04 -18.45 -22.12
CA TRP A 314 -0.69 -18.96 -20.96
C TRP A 314 -0.03 -18.57 -19.63
N TYR A 315 1.14 -19.09 -19.28
CA TYR A 315 1.74 -18.83 -17.96
C TYR A 315 3.14 -18.23 -18.10
N ALA A 316 3.37 -17.07 -17.47
CA ALA A 316 4.73 -16.51 -17.37
C ALA A 316 5.60 -17.42 -16.48
N ILE A 317 5.01 -17.95 -15.39
CA ILE A 317 5.58 -19.05 -14.61
C ILE A 317 4.56 -20.19 -14.52
N SER A 318 4.90 -21.36 -15.07
CA SER A 318 4.12 -22.60 -14.99
C SER A 318 4.76 -23.61 -14.02
N GLY A 319 3.94 -24.36 -13.30
CA GLY A 319 4.39 -25.50 -12.50
C GLY A 319 3.60 -26.78 -12.80
N ASN A 320 3.98 -27.89 -12.16
CA ASN A 320 3.40 -29.22 -12.42
C ASN A 320 2.68 -29.81 -11.19
N GLY A 321 1.37 -30.08 -11.30
CA GLY A 321 0.55 -30.59 -10.19
C GLY A 321 0.90 -32.00 -9.71
N THR A 322 1.64 -32.77 -10.50
CA THR A 322 2.15 -34.10 -10.11
C THR A 322 3.38 -34.02 -9.21
N ASP A 323 4.06 -32.86 -9.16
CA ASP A 323 5.24 -32.65 -8.34
C ASP A 323 4.87 -32.39 -6.86
N LEU A 324 5.47 -33.19 -5.98
CA LEU A 324 5.25 -33.19 -4.53
C LEU A 324 6.47 -32.68 -3.74
N ASN A 325 7.51 -32.15 -4.40
CA ASN A 325 8.72 -31.69 -3.73
C ASN A 325 8.51 -30.34 -3.01
N GLU A 326 8.38 -30.38 -1.68
CA GLU A 326 8.19 -29.18 -0.84
C GLU A 326 9.36 -28.17 -0.91
N SER A 327 10.50 -28.53 -1.51
CA SER A 327 11.66 -27.64 -1.68
C SER A 327 11.51 -26.64 -2.84
N ASN A 328 10.54 -26.84 -3.73
CA ASN A 328 10.29 -25.93 -4.84
C ASN A 328 10.02 -24.51 -4.32
N THR A 329 10.74 -23.53 -4.86
CA THR A 329 10.64 -22.13 -4.42
C THR A 329 10.56 -21.21 -5.61
N VAL A 330 9.58 -20.32 -5.64
CA VAL A 330 9.48 -19.21 -6.60
C VAL A 330 9.51 -17.91 -5.81
N ASN A 331 10.46 -17.03 -6.10
CA ASN A 331 10.64 -15.73 -5.45
C ASN A 331 10.49 -14.62 -6.50
N VAL A 332 9.56 -13.70 -6.30
CA VAL A 332 9.33 -12.53 -7.16
C VAL A 332 9.54 -11.28 -6.30
N SER A 333 10.68 -10.62 -6.45
CA SER A 333 11.00 -9.37 -5.75
C SER A 333 10.97 -8.14 -6.67
N GLY A 334 10.81 -8.36 -7.97
CA GLY A 334 10.64 -7.33 -8.99
C GLY A 334 10.31 -7.94 -10.35
N GLY A 335 10.41 -7.14 -11.40
CA GLY A 335 10.10 -7.54 -12.77
C GLY A 335 8.60 -7.51 -13.11
N THR A 336 8.30 -7.88 -14.34
CA THR A 336 6.96 -7.84 -14.94
C THR A 336 6.62 -9.21 -15.53
N LEU A 337 5.60 -9.87 -15.00
CA LEU A 337 5.16 -11.21 -15.40
C LEU A 337 3.78 -11.08 -16.05
N ILE A 338 3.71 -11.32 -17.37
CA ILE A 338 2.51 -11.11 -18.17
C ILE A 338 2.01 -12.43 -18.76
N SER A 339 0.71 -12.69 -18.58
CA SER A 339 -0.03 -13.64 -19.41
C SER A 339 -0.98 -12.91 -20.34
N THR A 340 -1.02 -13.34 -21.60
CA THR A 340 -1.85 -12.74 -22.65
C THR A 340 -3.19 -13.44 -22.88
N ALA A 341 -3.37 -14.65 -22.34
CA ALA A 341 -4.63 -15.40 -22.41
C ALA A 341 -5.12 -15.94 -21.04
N ASP A 342 -4.23 -16.29 -20.12
CA ASP A 342 -4.58 -17.06 -18.91
C ASP A 342 -4.08 -16.34 -17.62
N TYR A 343 -3.63 -17.07 -16.60
CA TYR A 343 -3.05 -16.56 -15.38
C TYR A 343 -1.56 -16.21 -15.55
N ALA A 344 -1.04 -15.14 -14.93
CA ALA A 344 0.40 -14.86 -15.02
C ALA A 344 1.26 -15.93 -14.30
N ILE A 345 0.80 -16.45 -13.17
CA ILE A 345 1.46 -17.54 -12.43
C ILE A 345 0.49 -18.69 -12.13
N TYR A 346 0.85 -19.90 -12.54
CA TYR A 346 0.16 -21.14 -12.17
C TYR A 346 1.05 -21.99 -11.25
N HIS A 347 0.61 -22.20 -10.00
CA HIS A 347 1.40 -22.90 -8.96
C HIS A 347 0.66 -24.15 -8.42
N PRO A 348 0.70 -25.29 -9.15
CA PRO A 348 0.08 -26.56 -8.75
C PRO A 348 1.00 -27.54 -8.01
N GLN A 349 2.31 -27.38 -8.11
CA GLN A 349 3.31 -28.18 -7.42
C GLN A 349 3.26 -27.97 -5.89
N ALA A 350 3.82 -28.91 -5.12
CA ALA A 350 4.20 -28.59 -3.75
C ALA A 350 5.35 -27.58 -3.75
N GLY A 351 5.41 -26.70 -2.75
CA GLY A 351 6.44 -25.67 -2.66
C GLY A 351 5.95 -24.37 -2.02
N THR A 352 6.74 -23.31 -2.24
CA THR A 352 6.45 -21.94 -1.78
C THR A 352 6.57 -20.94 -2.94
N LEU A 353 5.58 -20.05 -3.05
CA LEU A 353 5.63 -18.83 -3.87
C LEU A 353 5.74 -17.61 -2.94
N ASN A 354 6.81 -16.84 -3.08
CA ASN A 354 7.06 -15.60 -2.35
C ASN A 354 6.97 -14.41 -3.32
N ILE A 355 6.15 -13.41 -3.02
CA ILE A 355 5.99 -12.18 -3.81
C ILE A 355 6.27 -10.98 -2.90
N GLU A 356 7.43 -10.37 -3.08
CA GLU A 356 7.88 -9.18 -2.36
C GLU A 356 7.69 -7.90 -3.19
N GLY A 357 7.54 -8.02 -4.50
CA GLY A 357 7.43 -6.91 -5.44
C GLY A 357 7.09 -7.37 -6.86
N GLY A 358 7.22 -6.46 -7.83
CA GLY A 358 6.93 -6.71 -9.24
C GLY A 358 5.47 -6.48 -9.65
N THR A 359 5.20 -6.65 -10.93
CA THR A 359 3.86 -6.59 -11.54
C THR A 359 3.53 -7.96 -12.11
N ILE A 360 2.41 -8.54 -11.67
CA ILE A 360 1.93 -9.87 -12.07
C ILE A 360 0.56 -9.67 -12.71
N ASP A 361 0.52 -9.70 -14.04
CA ASP A 361 -0.59 -9.22 -14.86
C ASP A 361 -1.05 -10.30 -15.84
N GLY A 362 -2.16 -10.96 -15.56
CA GLY A 362 -2.70 -11.98 -16.46
C GLY A 362 -4.03 -11.59 -17.05
N ALA A 363 -4.20 -11.89 -18.34
CA ALA A 363 -5.43 -11.67 -19.07
C ALA A 363 -6.65 -12.26 -18.34
N LYS A 364 -6.52 -13.47 -17.77
CA LYS A 364 -7.56 -14.07 -16.91
C LYS A 364 -7.26 -13.96 -15.41
N GLY A 365 -6.01 -13.98 -14.98
CA GLY A 365 -5.72 -13.75 -13.56
C GLY A 365 -4.28 -13.56 -13.16
N GLY A 366 -4.04 -13.11 -11.93
CA GLY A 366 -2.68 -12.89 -11.45
C GLY A 366 -1.99 -14.20 -11.05
N VAL A 367 -2.50 -14.83 -9.98
CA VAL A 367 -1.92 -16.05 -9.40
C VAL A 367 -3.00 -17.11 -9.13
N SER A 368 -2.77 -18.33 -9.61
CA SER A 368 -3.60 -19.50 -9.32
C SER A 368 -2.83 -20.49 -8.42
N MET A 369 -3.15 -20.47 -7.13
CA MET A 369 -2.52 -21.32 -6.11
C MET A 369 -3.31 -22.63 -5.93
N ASN A 370 -2.72 -23.73 -6.37
CA ASN A 370 -3.38 -25.04 -6.37
C ASN A 370 -2.83 -26.02 -5.33
N ARG A 371 -1.66 -25.73 -4.74
CA ARG A 371 -1.07 -26.40 -3.58
C ARG A 371 -0.02 -25.48 -2.95
N GLY A 372 0.35 -25.71 -1.68
CA GLY A 372 1.57 -25.16 -1.08
C GLY A 372 1.36 -23.86 -0.30
N THR A 373 2.41 -23.04 -0.22
CA THR A 373 2.41 -21.78 0.53
C THR A 373 2.58 -20.59 -0.41
N LEU A 374 1.68 -19.62 -0.31
CA LEU A 374 1.81 -18.28 -0.89
C LEU A 374 2.18 -17.29 0.21
N ASN A 375 3.28 -16.56 0.05
CA ASN A 375 3.62 -15.43 0.90
C ASN A 375 3.65 -14.16 0.04
N VAL A 376 2.94 -13.11 0.44
CA VAL A 376 2.94 -11.81 -0.28
C VAL A 376 3.21 -10.68 0.70
N SER A 377 4.21 -9.85 0.43
CA SER A 377 4.54 -8.65 1.22
C SER A 377 4.49 -7.36 0.40
N GLY A 378 4.39 -7.46 -0.93
CA GLY A 378 4.32 -6.33 -1.84
C GLY A 378 4.00 -6.75 -3.27
N GLY A 379 4.13 -5.81 -4.21
CA GLY A 379 3.81 -6.01 -5.63
C GLY A 379 2.35 -5.74 -6.00
N THR A 380 2.10 -5.70 -7.31
CA THR A 380 0.76 -5.59 -7.89
C THR A 380 0.42 -6.91 -8.57
N ILE A 381 -0.73 -7.48 -8.22
CA ILE A 381 -1.25 -8.73 -8.79
C ILE A 381 -2.63 -8.43 -9.37
N GLN A 382 -2.87 -8.73 -10.64
CA GLN A 382 -4.10 -8.31 -11.31
C GLN A 382 -4.62 -9.30 -12.35
N ASN A 383 -5.94 -9.28 -12.54
CA ASN A 383 -6.59 -9.77 -13.75
C ASN A 383 -6.87 -8.59 -14.70
N GLN A 384 -7.01 -8.87 -16.00
CA GLN A 384 -7.51 -7.92 -16.99
C GLN A 384 -8.96 -8.19 -17.43
N GLY A 385 -9.50 -9.39 -17.14
CA GLY A 385 -10.81 -9.85 -17.62
C GLY A 385 -10.83 -10.43 -19.02
N THR A 386 -9.87 -10.04 -19.86
CA THR A 386 -9.82 -10.29 -21.30
C THR A 386 -9.48 -11.72 -21.69
N GLY A 387 -8.97 -12.52 -20.75
CA GLY A 387 -8.44 -13.86 -21.02
C GLY A 387 -9.47 -15.00 -21.10
N ASP A 388 -9.03 -16.13 -21.61
CA ASP A 388 -9.71 -17.42 -21.57
C ASP A 388 -8.73 -18.49 -21.07
N THR A 389 -9.16 -19.29 -20.09
CA THR A 389 -8.36 -20.43 -19.57
C THR A 389 -8.63 -21.72 -20.34
N GLY A 390 -9.47 -21.69 -21.38
CA GLY A 390 -9.85 -22.84 -22.18
C GLY A 390 -10.56 -23.92 -21.37
N ASN A 391 -10.58 -25.16 -21.88
CA ASN A 391 -11.06 -26.32 -21.13
C ASN A 391 -10.33 -27.60 -21.56
N TRP A 392 -9.21 -27.88 -20.90
CA TRP A 392 -8.25 -28.92 -21.28
C TRP A 392 -8.58 -30.31 -20.71
N GLY A 393 -9.58 -30.42 -19.82
CA GLY A 393 -10.06 -31.68 -19.24
C GLY A 393 -9.16 -32.32 -18.18
N ASP A 394 -8.05 -31.69 -17.82
CA ASP A 394 -7.05 -32.15 -16.84
C ASP A 394 -7.02 -31.34 -15.52
N GLY A 395 -7.90 -30.34 -15.41
CA GLY A 395 -7.98 -29.39 -14.27
C GLY A 395 -7.25 -28.06 -14.51
N THR A 396 -6.56 -27.88 -15.62
CA THR A 396 -5.81 -26.63 -15.92
C THR A 396 -6.64 -25.54 -16.60
N GLY A 397 -7.92 -25.81 -16.95
CA GLY A 397 -8.80 -24.86 -17.64
C GLY A 397 -10.16 -24.67 -16.97
N GLY A 398 -10.93 -23.68 -17.44
CA GLY A 398 -12.24 -23.32 -16.89
C GLY A 398 -12.17 -22.49 -15.59
N MET A 399 -11.00 -21.92 -15.28
CA MET A 399 -10.82 -21.05 -14.12
C MET A 399 -11.48 -19.68 -14.35
N ALA A 400 -12.28 -19.24 -13.38
CA ALA A 400 -12.85 -17.89 -13.35
C ALA A 400 -11.73 -16.86 -13.13
N GLY A 401 -11.95 -15.62 -13.57
CA GLY A 401 -10.94 -14.56 -13.45
C GLY A 401 -10.77 -14.05 -12.01
N SER A 402 -9.54 -13.71 -11.62
CA SER A 402 -9.21 -13.13 -10.30
C SER A 402 -7.77 -12.65 -10.22
N ALA A 403 -7.46 -11.71 -9.33
CA ALA A 403 -6.06 -11.43 -8.99
C ALA A 403 -5.42 -12.63 -8.26
N ILE A 404 -6.12 -13.22 -7.28
CA ILE A 404 -5.67 -14.43 -6.57
C ILE A 404 -6.79 -15.48 -6.53
N ASN A 405 -6.52 -16.65 -7.09
CA ASN A 405 -7.36 -17.83 -6.99
C ASN A 405 -6.78 -18.79 -5.95
N LEU A 406 -7.49 -18.98 -4.83
CA LEU A 406 -7.16 -19.92 -3.75
C LEU A 406 -7.64 -21.34 -4.11
N ALA A 407 -7.32 -21.77 -5.33
CA ALA A 407 -7.90 -22.94 -5.97
C ALA A 407 -7.71 -24.25 -5.20
N ALA A 408 -6.56 -24.48 -4.56
CA ALA A 408 -6.32 -25.66 -3.69
C ALA A 408 -6.78 -27.01 -4.31
N GLU A 409 -6.63 -27.17 -5.63
CA GLU A 409 -7.11 -28.35 -6.36
C GLU A 409 -6.25 -29.58 -6.02
N TYR A 410 -4.93 -29.48 -6.15
CA TYR A 410 -4.03 -30.60 -5.93
C TYR A 410 -3.58 -30.76 -4.47
N GLY A 411 -3.75 -29.75 -3.63
CA GLY A 411 -3.50 -29.86 -2.19
C GLY A 411 -3.92 -28.64 -1.39
N LYS A 412 -3.68 -28.67 -0.08
CA LYS A 412 -3.96 -27.52 0.80
C LYS A 412 -3.13 -26.31 0.37
N VAL A 413 -3.72 -25.13 0.50
CA VAL A 413 -3.07 -23.83 0.27
C VAL A 413 -3.02 -23.04 1.57
N THR A 414 -1.85 -22.46 1.88
CA THR A 414 -1.70 -21.47 2.94
C THR A 414 -1.26 -20.15 2.32
N ALA A 415 -2.05 -19.09 2.47
CA ALA A 415 -1.70 -17.75 2.00
C ALA A 415 -1.42 -16.83 3.19
N ASN A 416 -0.19 -16.32 3.28
CA ASN A 416 0.24 -15.35 4.30
C ASN A 416 0.54 -14.03 3.59
N ILE A 417 -0.40 -13.09 3.68
CA ILE A 417 -0.34 -11.82 2.97
C ILE A 417 -0.18 -10.70 4.01
N THR A 418 0.88 -9.91 3.86
CA THR A 418 1.26 -8.80 4.76
C THR A 418 1.39 -7.46 4.04
N GLY A 419 1.08 -7.43 2.74
CA GLY A 419 1.03 -6.25 1.88
C GLY A 419 0.69 -6.65 0.44
N GLY A 420 0.77 -5.69 -0.48
CA GLY A 420 0.46 -5.86 -1.91
C GLY A 420 -0.89 -5.27 -2.33
N THR A 421 -1.06 -5.08 -3.64
CA THR A 421 -2.30 -4.57 -4.27
C THR A 421 -2.86 -5.62 -5.21
N PHE A 422 -4.12 -6.03 -5.01
CA PHE A 422 -4.79 -7.07 -5.79
C PHE A 422 -5.95 -6.47 -6.58
N ILE A 423 -5.93 -6.57 -7.90
CA ILE A 423 -6.86 -5.84 -8.78
C ILE A 423 -7.68 -6.80 -9.64
N SER A 424 -8.99 -6.71 -9.49
CA SER A 424 -9.96 -7.20 -10.47
C SER A 424 -10.30 -6.04 -11.41
N SER A 425 -9.87 -6.12 -12.67
CA SER A 425 -10.18 -5.10 -13.68
C SER A 425 -11.52 -5.36 -14.38
N ASP A 426 -12.02 -6.59 -14.29
CA ASP A 426 -13.32 -7.01 -14.81
C ASP A 426 -14.40 -6.89 -13.71
N PRO A 427 -15.43 -6.04 -13.91
CA PRO A 427 -16.48 -5.80 -12.92
C PRO A 427 -17.35 -7.03 -12.63
N ASP A 428 -17.36 -8.04 -13.51
CA ASP A 428 -18.07 -9.31 -13.29
C ASP A 428 -17.21 -10.35 -12.53
N THR A 429 -16.02 -9.98 -12.04
CA THR A 429 -15.11 -10.87 -11.30
C THR A 429 -14.58 -10.30 -10.00
N ASP A 430 -14.38 -11.18 -9.01
CA ASP A 430 -13.83 -10.85 -7.70
C ASP A 430 -12.29 -10.89 -7.70
N ALA A 431 -11.67 -10.02 -6.89
CA ALA A 431 -10.22 -9.95 -6.79
C ALA A 431 -9.61 -11.21 -6.14
N ILE A 432 -10.31 -11.81 -5.18
CA ILE A 432 -9.92 -13.09 -4.58
C ILE A 432 -11.08 -14.09 -4.69
N ILE A 433 -10.81 -15.26 -5.28
CA ILE A 433 -11.81 -16.32 -5.46
C ILE A 433 -11.36 -17.65 -4.87
N VAL A 434 -12.34 -18.55 -4.71
CA VAL A 434 -12.13 -19.99 -4.59
C VAL A 434 -12.77 -20.66 -5.82
N HIS A 435 -11.96 -21.31 -6.65
CA HIS A 435 -12.41 -21.95 -7.90
C HIS A 435 -13.36 -23.15 -7.67
N SER A 436 -14.21 -23.47 -8.65
CA SER A 436 -15.13 -24.61 -8.60
C SER A 436 -14.42 -25.96 -8.57
N GLY A 437 -13.26 -26.08 -9.24
CA GLY A 437 -12.36 -27.24 -9.21
C GLY A 437 -11.69 -27.52 -7.85
N THR A 438 -11.76 -26.61 -6.87
CA THR A 438 -11.18 -26.81 -5.53
C THR A 438 -11.55 -28.16 -4.93
N GLN A 439 -10.56 -28.92 -4.44
CA GLN A 439 -10.78 -30.20 -3.73
C GLN A 439 -10.34 -30.14 -2.27
N HIS A 440 -9.41 -29.26 -1.91
CA HIS A 440 -8.85 -29.14 -0.57
C HIS A 440 -9.23 -27.81 0.09
N LYS A 441 -8.95 -27.70 1.39
CA LYS A 441 -9.15 -26.47 2.15
C LYS A 441 -7.96 -25.52 2.01
N TYR A 442 -8.23 -24.22 2.07
CA TYR A 442 -7.21 -23.17 2.16
C TYR A 442 -7.17 -22.54 3.55
N THR A 443 -6.14 -21.77 3.84
CA THR A 443 -6.09 -20.85 4.98
C THR A 443 -5.40 -19.56 4.53
N ALA A 444 -6.15 -18.48 4.42
CA ALA A 444 -5.68 -17.17 4.02
C ALA A 444 -5.67 -16.22 5.23
N ASN A 445 -4.50 -15.68 5.55
CA ASN A 445 -4.33 -14.62 6.53
C ASN A 445 -3.83 -13.39 5.77
N ILE A 446 -4.66 -12.37 5.64
CA ILE A 446 -4.41 -11.17 4.85
C ILE A 446 -4.32 -9.98 5.79
N SER A 447 -3.28 -9.18 5.61
CA SER A 447 -3.05 -7.96 6.38
C SER A 447 -2.35 -6.88 5.58
N ASN A 448 -2.69 -5.61 5.86
CA ASN A 448 -2.11 -4.42 5.21
C ASN A 448 -2.15 -4.41 3.67
N ALA A 449 -3.08 -5.15 3.07
CA ALA A 449 -3.26 -5.25 1.62
C ALA A 449 -4.39 -4.35 1.11
N GLU A 450 -4.29 -3.94 -0.15
CA GLU A 450 -5.31 -3.20 -0.89
C GLU A 450 -5.95 -4.14 -1.93
N ILE A 451 -7.25 -4.43 -1.79
CA ILE A 451 -7.98 -5.35 -2.66
C ILE A 451 -9.03 -4.54 -3.42
N LYS A 452 -8.92 -4.50 -4.75
CA LYS A 452 -9.80 -3.78 -5.67
C LYS A 452 -10.70 -4.76 -6.40
N GLY A 453 -11.94 -4.88 -5.96
CA GLY A 453 -12.85 -6.00 -6.27
C GLY A 453 -13.18 -6.81 -5.02
N GLY A 454 -14.22 -7.66 -5.13
CA GLY A 454 -14.73 -8.45 -4.02
C GLY A 454 -13.88 -9.67 -3.63
N ILE A 455 -14.37 -10.41 -2.64
CA ILE A 455 -13.80 -11.68 -2.18
C ILE A 455 -14.90 -12.75 -2.14
N ASN A 456 -14.76 -13.80 -2.96
CA ASN A 456 -15.82 -14.77 -3.17
C ASN A 456 -15.42 -16.18 -2.77
N LEU A 457 -16.01 -16.66 -1.67
CA LEU A 457 -15.64 -17.90 -1.02
C LEU A 457 -16.58 -19.06 -1.39
N THR A 458 -17.43 -18.92 -2.41
CA THR A 458 -18.55 -19.83 -2.73
C THR A 458 -18.16 -21.31 -2.77
N ASN A 459 -16.99 -21.65 -3.35
CA ASN A 459 -16.56 -23.04 -3.53
C ASN A 459 -15.72 -23.63 -2.37
N SER A 460 -15.61 -22.90 -1.25
CA SER A 460 -14.81 -23.29 -0.08
C SER A 460 -15.15 -24.67 0.46
N LYS A 461 -14.11 -25.43 0.82
CA LYS A 461 -14.25 -26.72 1.49
C LYS A 461 -14.22 -26.57 3.01
N GLU A 462 -14.85 -27.51 3.69
CA GLU A 462 -15.03 -27.50 5.16
C GLU A 462 -13.72 -27.25 5.91
N GLY A 463 -13.75 -26.29 6.84
CA GLY A 463 -12.60 -25.90 7.65
C GLY A 463 -11.55 -25.09 6.89
N SER A 464 -11.94 -24.44 5.79
CA SER A 464 -11.19 -23.32 5.19
C SER A 464 -11.31 -22.08 6.07
N LYS A 465 -10.37 -21.13 5.92
CA LYS A 465 -10.37 -19.89 6.72
C LYS A 465 -9.89 -18.69 5.91
N LEU A 466 -10.59 -17.57 6.05
CA LEU A 466 -10.12 -16.23 5.69
C LEU A 466 -9.96 -15.38 6.96
N THR A 467 -8.86 -14.63 7.06
CA THR A 467 -8.65 -13.57 8.05
C THR A 467 -8.27 -12.30 7.30
N LEU A 468 -8.95 -11.18 7.56
CA LEU A 468 -8.62 -9.84 7.07
C LEU A 468 -8.25 -8.98 8.29
N ASN A 469 -7.09 -8.32 8.26
CA ASN A 469 -6.55 -7.57 9.39
C ASN A 469 -5.89 -6.27 8.89
N ASN A 470 -6.44 -5.10 9.22
CA ASN A 470 -6.00 -3.82 8.63
C ASN A 470 -5.95 -3.88 7.08
N THR A 471 -6.96 -4.47 6.45
CA THR A 471 -7.05 -4.71 5.00
C THR A 471 -8.19 -3.90 4.38
N SER A 472 -7.98 -3.31 3.21
CA SER A 472 -9.03 -2.62 2.45
C SER A 472 -9.57 -3.53 1.33
N VAL A 473 -10.90 -3.57 1.16
CA VAL A 473 -11.60 -4.31 0.10
C VAL A 473 -12.62 -3.40 -0.56
N GLU A 474 -12.43 -3.14 -1.85
CA GLU A 474 -13.35 -2.39 -2.71
C GLU A 474 -14.36 -3.34 -3.36
N GLY A 475 -15.26 -3.91 -2.56
CA GLY A 475 -16.26 -4.88 -3.01
C GLY A 475 -16.96 -5.57 -1.84
N ASP A 476 -17.77 -6.58 -2.16
CA ASP A 476 -18.43 -7.46 -1.20
C ASP A 476 -17.50 -8.61 -0.74
N VAL A 477 -17.86 -9.23 0.39
CA VAL A 477 -17.24 -10.49 0.86
C VAL A 477 -18.33 -11.56 0.96
N THR A 478 -18.38 -12.47 -0.01
CA THR A 478 -19.35 -13.58 -0.05
C THR A 478 -18.85 -14.76 0.80
N ALA A 479 -19.48 -14.95 1.97
CA ALA A 479 -19.15 -16.00 2.93
C ALA A 479 -20.01 -17.27 2.75
N VAL A 480 -19.49 -18.40 3.23
CA VAL A 480 -20.19 -19.70 3.21
C VAL A 480 -19.93 -20.49 4.50
N ALA A 481 -20.88 -21.32 4.93
CA ALA A 481 -20.76 -22.14 6.15
C ALA A 481 -19.47 -22.98 6.24
N ASN A 482 -18.93 -23.42 5.10
CA ASN A 482 -17.70 -24.22 5.02
C ASN A 482 -16.43 -23.46 5.40
N SER A 483 -16.46 -22.12 5.41
CA SER A 483 -15.31 -21.26 5.72
C SER A 483 -15.56 -20.46 6.99
N THR A 484 -14.52 -20.27 7.80
CA THR A 484 -14.52 -19.25 8.86
C THR A 484 -13.97 -17.94 8.29
N VAL A 485 -14.69 -16.84 8.47
CA VAL A 485 -14.24 -15.50 8.07
C VAL A 485 -14.06 -14.64 9.31
N VAL A 486 -12.88 -14.05 9.46
CA VAL A 486 -12.58 -13.09 10.54
C VAL A 486 -12.16 -11.78 9.89
N ILE A 487 -12.82 -10.68 10.22
CA ILE A 487 -12.52 -9.33 9.74
C ILE A 487 -12.20 -8.48 10.96
N GLU A 488 -10.96 -8.02 11.09
CA GLU A 488 -10.46 -7.42 12.32
C GLU A 488 -9.53 -6.20 12.10
N ASN A 489 -9.26 -5.48 13.19
CA ASN A 489 -8.16 -4.53 13.33
C ASN A 489 -8.13 -3.43 12.25
N ASN A 490 -9.21 -2.63 12.16
CA ASN A 490 -9.39 -1.54 11.19
C ASN A 490 -9.43 -1.99 9.72
N SER A 491 -9.87 -3.23 9.45
CA SER A 491 -10.20 -3.61 8.07
C SER A 491 -11.40 -2.79 7.55
N ASN A 492 -11.42 -2.49 6.26
CA ASN A 492 -12.43 -1.67 5.62
C ASN A 492 -12.99 -2.38 4.37
N ILE A 493 -14.25 -2.79 4.43
CA ILE A 493 -14.99 -3.40 3.33
C ILE A 493 -16.00 -2.35 2.84
N THR A 494 -15.85 -1.88 1.61
CA THR A 494 -16.74 -0.83 1.06
C THR A 494 -18.13 -1.37 0.72
N GLY A 495 -18.22 -2.64 0.31
CA GLY A 495 -19.46 -3.38 0.15
C GLY A 495 -19.96 -4.00 1.45
N THR A 496 -20.59 -5.15 1.32
CA THR A 496 -21.25 -5.90 2.40
C THR A 496 -20.51 -7.22 2.70
N VAL A 497 -20.93 -7.90 3.77
CA VAL A 497 -20.57 -9.30 4.01
C VAL A 497 -21.85 -10.12 3.88
N GLU A 498 -21.89 -11.00 2.89
CA GLU A 498 -23.10 -11.69 2.43
C GLU A 498 -22.92 -13.21 2.34
N GLY A 499 -23.91 -13.92 1.80
CA GLY A 499 -23.95 -15.38 1.79
C GLY A 499 -24.36 -15.97 3.16
N ASP A 500 -23.69 -17.05 3.58
CA ASP A 500 -23.91 -17.65 4.90
C ASP A 500 -22.91 -17.08 5.92
N THR A 501 -23.40 -16.16 6.75
CA THR A 501 -22.60 -15.44 7.74
C THR A 501 -22.48 -16.14 9.09
N THR A 502 -22.93 -17.39 9.23
CA THR A 502 -22.93 -18.13 10.51
C THR A 502 -21.53 -18.24 11.14
N ASN A 503 -20.48 -18.30 10.31
CA ASN A 503 -19.08 -18.41 10.73
C ASN A 503 -18.26 -17.13 10.46
N VAL A 504 -18.93 -15.97 10.43
CA VAL A 504 -18.31 -14.64 10.25
C VAL A 504 -18.17 -13.94 11.62
N THR A 505 -16.97 -13.46 11.93
CA THR A 505 -16.70 -12.56 13.06
C THR A 505 -16.14 -11.24 12.54
N ILE A 506 -16.70 -10.11 12.98
CA ILE A 506 -16.26 -8.77 12.59
C ILE A 506 -15.96 -7.94 13.86
N THR A 507 -14.75 -7.40 13.93
CA THR A 507 -14.14 -6.79 15.13
C THR A 507 -13.45 -5.49 14.73
N ASP A 508 -13.83 -4.36 15.33
CA ASP A 508 -13.17 -3.06 15.16
C ASP A 508 -12.84 -2.71 13.68
N SER A 509 -13.80 -2.91 12.79
CA SER A 509 -13.65 -2.80 11.33
C SER A 509 -14.82 -2.02 10.72
N VAL A 510 -14.73 -1.62 9.46
CA VAL A 510 -15.79 -0.89 8.73
C VAL A 510 -16.37 -1.78 7.64
N ILE A 511 -17.69 -1.93 7.60
CA ILE A 511 -18.43 -2.68 6.58
C ILE A 511 -19.53 -1.75 6.02
N GLY A 512 -19.55 -1.50 4.72
CA GLY A 512 -20.56 -0.62 4.09
C GLY A 512 -20.61 0.78 4.70
N GLY A 513 -19.45 1.31 5.12
CA GLY A 513 -19.34 2.58 5.86
C GLY A 513 -19.77 2.53 7.34
N THR A 514 -20.19 1.38 7.87
CA THR A 514 -20.59 1.20 9.28
C THR A 514 -19.47 0.55 10.09
N THR A 515 -19.02 1.20 11.16
CA THR A 515 -18.00 0.65 12.06
C THR A 515 -18.59 -0.37 13.05
N THR A 516 -18.05 -1.59 13.05
CA THR A 516 -18.36 -2.65 14.02
C THR A 516 -17.42 -2.56 15.23
N ASP A 517 -17.65 -1.61 16.13
CA ASP A 517 -16.87 -1.47 17.38
C ASP A 517 -17.21 -2.60 18.37
N THR A 518 -16.18 -3.34 18.80
CA THR A 518 -16.30 -4.47 19.75
C THR A 518 -15.34 -4.36 20.94
N THR A 519 -14.40 -3.41 20.89
CA THR A 519 -13.64 -2.98 22.07
C THR A 519 -14.54 -2.22 23.04
N GLY A 520 -15.52 -1.47 22.53
CA GLY A 520 -16.40 -0.61 23.32
C GLY A 520 -15.68 0.68 23.74
N VAL A 521 -16.44 1.74 23.98
CA VAL A 521 -15.92 3.01 24.51
C VAL A 521 -15.62 2.89 26.00
N ALA A 522 -16.46 2.16 26.74
CA ALA A 522 -16.29 1.92 28.16
C ALA A 522 -16.93 0.59 28.58
N GLN A 523 -16.59 0.12 29.78
CA GLN A 523 -17.16 -1.12 30.35
C GLN A 523 -17.55 -0.95 31.83
N ILE A 524 -18.48 -1.80 32.28
CA ILE A 524 -18.88 -1.97 33.68
C ILE A 524 -18.81 -3.45 34.01
N GLY A 525 -17.86 -3.84 34.87
CA GLY A 525 -17.48 -5.25 34.99
C GLY A 525 -16.99 -5.79 33.66
N ASP A 526 -17.50 -6.96 33.24
CA ASP A 526 -17.18 -7.57 31.94
C ASP A 526 -18.04 -7.03 30.78
N GLN A 527 -19.07 -6.21 31.06
CA GLN A 527 -20.00 -5.70 30.05
C GLN A 527 -19.45 -4.45 29.38
N LYS A 528 -19.17 -4.54 28.08
CA LYS A 528 -18.78 -3.42 27.22
C LYS A 528 -19.99 -2.66 26.64
N TYR A 529 -19.78 -1.40 26.34
CA TYR A 529 -20.76 -0.47 25.76
C TYR A 529 -20.13 0.33 24.62
N ASN A 530 -20.89 0.52 23.53
CA ASN A 530 -20.37 1.15 22.31
C ASN A 530 -20.29 2.67 22.43
N THR A 531 -21.07 3.28 23.31
CA THR A 531 -20.98 4.72 23.62
C THR A 531 -20.84 4.99 25.11
N PHE A 532 -20.19 6.12 25.44
CA PHE A 532 -20.11 6.60 26.81
C PHE A 532 -21.50 6.97 27.37
N GLU A 533 -22.42 7.45 26.52
CA GLU A 533 -23.79 7.79 26.94
C GLU A 533 -24.62 6.57 27.34
N GLU A 534 -24.54 5.45 26.60
CA GLU A 534 -25.16 4.18 27.00
C GLU A 534 -24.59 3.67 28.33
N THR A 535 -23.27 3.78 28.50
CA THR A 535 -22.59 3.38 29.73
C THR A 535 -23.11 4.17 30.94
N LEU A 536 -23.23 5.50 30.80
CA LEU A 536 -23.76 6.39 31.84
C LEU A 536 -25.24 6.10 32.17
N LYS A 537 -26.05 5.71 31.17
CA LYS A 537 -27.45 5.30 31.37
C LYS A 537 -27.58 3.93 32.06
N ALA A 538 -26.62 3.03 31.84
CA ALA A 538 -26.62 1.69 32.41
C ALA A 538 -26.09 1.65 33.86
N ALA A 539 -25.16 2.55 34.20
CA ALA A 539 -24.48 2.60 35.48
C ALA A 539 -25.40 2.91 36.68
N LYS A 540 -25.15 2.23 37.79
CA LYS A 540 -25.91 2.28 39.05
C LYS A 540 -24.96 2.57 40.22
N SER A 541 -25.52 2.99 41.35
CA SER A 541 -24.75 3.21 42.58
C SER A 541 -23.93 1.98 42.96
N GLY A 542 -22.61 2.13 43.05
CA GLY A 542 -21.63 1.06 43.29
C GLY A 542 -20.85 0.61 42.05
N ASP A 543 -21.32 0.95 40.85
CA ASP A 543 -20.64 0.57 39.60
C ASP A 543 -19.37 1.41 39.37
N THR A 544 -18.39 0.78 38.70
CA THR A 544 -17.22 1.47 38.14
C THR A 544 -17.30 1.41 36.62
N ILE A 545 -17.39 2.58 35.99
CA ILE A 545 -17.22 2.77 34.55
C ILE A 545 -15.72 2.86 34.28
N VAL A 546 -15.19 2.01 33.40
CA VAL A 546 -13.78 2.05 32.96
C VAL A 546 -13.72 2.40 31.47
N LEU A 547 -13.16 3.56 31.13
CA LEU A 547 -12.93 3.93 29.73
C LEU A 547 -11.90 2.99 29.09
N GLN A 548 -12.14 2.60 27.83
CA GLN A 548 -11.22 1.75 27.04
C GLN A 548 -10.45 2.53 25.97
N LYS A 549 -10.87 3.78 25.71
CA LYS A 549 -10.27 4.72 24.75
C LYS A 549 -10.69 6.15 25.08
N ASP A 550 -10.04 7.11 24.42
CA ASP A 550 -10.39 8.53 24.53
C ASP A 550 -11.82 8.78 24.01
N VAL A 551 -12.52 9.70 24.66
CA VAL A 551 -13.94 10.00 24.41
C VAL A 551 -14.13 11.46 24.05
N SER A 552 -14.88 11.73 22.99
CA SER A 552 -15.38 13.08 22.68
C SER A 552 -16.90 13.12 22.87
N THR A 553 -17.41 14.01 23.72
CA THR A 553 -18.82 14.03 24.12
C THR A 553 -19.33 15.43 24.48
N GLY A 554 -20.66 15.58 24.55
CA GLY A 554 -21.33 16.77 25.08
C GLY A 554 -21.38 16.76 26.62
N ALA A 555 -22.26 17.58 27.21
CA ALA A 555 -22.36 17.69 28.67
C ALA A 555 -22.66 16.33 29.35
N VAL A 556 -21.89 16.01 30.40
CA VAL A 556 -21.97 14.74 31.14
C VAL A 556 -22.57 14.98 32.52
N THR A 557 -23.55 14.16 32.91
CA THR A 557 -24.04 14.07 34.30
C THR A 557 -23.72 12.69 34.85
N LEU A 558 -23.02 12.61 35.98
CA LEU A 558 -22.64 11.35 36.61
C LEU A 558 -23.74 10.85 37.55
N PRO A 559 -24.17 9.57 37.46
CA PRO A 559 -25.16 9.01 38.39
C PRO A 559 -24.61 8.91 39.82
N ALA A 560 -25.50 9.01 40.82
CA ALA A 560 -25.14 8.89 42.23
C ALA A 560 -24.46 7.54 42.55
N GLY A 561 -23.39 7.59 43.35
CA GLY A 561 -22.62 6.42 43.77
C GLY A 561 -21.76 5.74 42.69
N VAL A 562 -21.62 6.33 41.50
CA VAL A 562 -20.79 5.78 40.42
C VAL A 562 -19.33 6.26 40.52
N THR A 563 -18.42 5.37 40.19
CA THR A 563 -17.01 5.71 39.94
C THR A 563 -16.74 5.75 38.43
N LEU A 564 -16.18 6.85 37.94
CA LEU A 564 -15.63 6.96 36.59
C LEU A 564 -14.10 6.82 36.68
N ASP A 565 -13.58 5.68 36.23
CA ASP A 565 -12.16 5.44 36.01
C ASP A 565 -11.81 5.75 34.55
N GLY A 566 -11.01 6.79 34.34
CA GLY A 566 -10.59 7.20 33.01
C GLY A 566 -9.58 6.25 32.36
N GLY A 567 -8.97 5.32 33.08
CA GLY A 567 -7.94 4.43 32.50
C GLY A 567 -6.69 5.16 31.98
N ASN A 568 -6.50 6.42 32.36
CA ASN A 568 -5.57 7.43 31.80
C ASN A 568 -5.98 8.03 30.43
N HIS A 569 -7.19 7.75 29.95
CA HIS A 569 -7.75 8.34 28.74
C HIS A 569 -8.24 9.79 28.90
N VAL A 570 -8.44 10.44 27.76
CA VAL A 570 -8.92 11.82 27.64
C VAL A 570 -10.43 11.85 27.40
N ILE A 571 -11.15 12.68 28.15
CA ILE A 571 -12.56 13.02 27.95
C ILE A 571 -12.61 14.45 27.42
N THR A 572 -12.99 14.64 26.17
CA THR A 572 -12.97 15.93 25.45
C THR A 572 -14.37 16.47 25.21
N CYS A 573 -14.57 17.76 25.52
CA CYS A 573 -15.81 18.46 25.23
C CYS A 573 -15.92 18.76 23.73
N ASN A 574 -16.93 18.19 23.06
CA ASN A 574 -17.15 18.39 21.63
C ASN A 574 -18.24 19.44 21.32
N THR A 575 -18.98 19.89 22.33
CA THR A 575 -20.15 20.77 22.19
C THR A 575 -19.98 22.04 23.04
N GLU A 576 -20.42 23.19 22.54
CA GLU A 576 -20.43 24.46 23.28
C GLU A 576 -21.50 24.43 24.41
N ILE A 577 -21.07 24.57 25.66
CA ILE A 577 -21.92 24.55 26.86
C ILE A 577 -22.05 25.98 27.39
N ALA A 578 -23.07 26.69 26.89
CA ALA A 578 -23.32 28.09 27.21
C ALA A 578 -23.50 28.39 28.71
N ASN A 579 -24.01 27.41 29.49
CA ASN A 579 -24.19 27.52 30.93
C ASN A 579 -23.88 26.17 31.62
N GLY A 580 -23.10 26.21 32.69
CA GLY A 580 -22.73 25.03 33.49
C GLY A 580 -21.33 24.48 33.22
N ALA A 581 -21.08 23.29 33.73
CA ALA A 581 -19.83 22.55 33.58
C ALA A 581 -19.89 21.53 32.44
N PHE A 582 -18.72 21.05 32.00
CA PHE A 582 -18.64 19.92 31.08
C PHE A 582 -19.06 18.60 31.76
N ILE A 583 -18.54 18.32 32.96
CA ILE A 583 -18.93 17.16 33.78
C ILE A 583 -19.60 17.65 35.06
N THR A 584 -20.79 17.14 35.37
CA THR A 584 -21.57 17.53 36.56
C THR A 584 -21.91 16.33 37.43
N ALA A 585 -21.71 16.45 38.73
CA ALA A 585 -22.21 15.53 39.75
C ALA A 585 -23.29 16.23 40.60
N THR A 586 -24.50 15.67 40.59
CA THR A 586 -25.67 16.15 41.36
C THR A 586 -26.21 15.10 42.35
N GLY A 587 -25.52 13.97 42.50
CA GLY A 587 -25.83 12.92 43.45
C GLY A 587 -24.62 12.54 44.29
N ASP A 588 -24.86 12.00 45.49
CA ASP A 588 -23.82 11.67 46.47
C ASP A 588 -22.87 10.56 45.99
N ASN A 589 -21.68 10.51 46.59
CA ASN A 589 -20.65 9.47 46.47
C ASN A 589 -20.10 9.25 45.04
N VAL A 590 -20.09 10.28 44.21
CA VAL A 590 -19.49 10.24 42.86
C VAL A 590 -17.97 10.39 42.93
N THR A 591 -17.24 9.49 42.26
CA THR A 591 -15.78 9.54 42.14
C THR A 591 -15.35 9.63 40.68
N ILE A 592 -14.40 10.51 40.35
CA ILE A 592 -13.70 10.53 39.07
C ILE A 592 -12.21 10.28 39.36
N LYS A 593 -11.57 9.36 38.62
CA LYS A 593 -10.16 9.03 38.81
C LYS A 593 -9.43 8.69 37.52
N ASN A 594 -8.11 8.85 37.52
CA ASN A 594 -7.21 8.50 36.40
C ASN A 594 -7.70 9.01 35.03
N ALA A 595 -8.17 10.25 34.96
CA ALA A 595 -8.78 10.82 33.77
C ALA A 595 -8.14 12.15 33.41
N THR A 596 -8.10 12.48 32.12
CA THR A 596 -7.82 13.84 31.66
C THR A 596 -9.09 14.45 31.09
N VAL A 597 -9.61 15.50 31.72
CA VAL A 597 -10.80 16.22 31.26
C VAL A 597 -10.35 17.44 30.46
N ASN A 598 -10.64 17.44 29.15
CA ASN A 598 -10.38 18.55 28.24
C ASN A 598 -11.66 19.31 27.93
N VAL A 599 -11.80 20.52 28.47
CA VAL A 599 -12.95 21.39 28.18
C VAL A 599 -12.79 22.12 26.85
N ASP A 600 -11.55 22.27 26.35
CA ASP A 600 -11.24 22.99 25.10
C ASP A 600 -11.93 24.36 25.00
N GLY A 601 -12.01 25.06 26.14
CA GLY A 601 -12.67 26.36 26.25
C GLY A 601 -14.20 26.37 26.04
N LYS A 602 -14.87 25.24 25.80
CA LYS A 602 -16.29 25.17 25.39
C LYS A 602 -17.33 25.30 26.51
N ALA A 603 -16.94 25.11 27.77
CA ALA A 603 -17.82 25.22 28.94
C ALA A 603 -17.33 26.30 29.92
N LYS A 604 -18.19 26.74 30.86
CA LYS A 604 -17.77 27.68 31.92
C LYS A 604 -16.82 27.00 32.91
N HIS A 605 -17.14 25.79 33.33
CA HIS A 605 -16.34 25.02 34.28
C HIS A 605 -15.99 23.63 33.72
N GLY A 606 -14.89 23.03 34.18
CA GLY A 606 -14.57 21.65 33.81
C GLY A 606 -15.46 20.64 34.53
N ILE A 607 -15.34 20.59 35.85
CA ILE A 607 -16.10 19.69 36.70
C ILE A 607 -16.90 20.47 37.75
N GLN A 608 -18.19 20.19 37.88
CA GLN A 608 -19.06 20.76 38.92
C GLN A 608 -19.57 19.67 39.86
N PHE A 609 -19.33 19.88 41.16
CA PHE A 609 -20.03 19.17 42.22
C PHE A 609 -21.09 20.11 42.80
N TYR A 610 -22.37 19.74 42.71
CA TYR A 610 -23.50 20.60 43.10
C TYR A 610 -24.37 19.93 44.17
N CYS A 611 -24.31 20.45 45.40
CA CYS A 611 -25.06 19.98 46.56
C CYS A 611 -24.91 18.47 46.88
N VAL A 612 -23.75 17.87 46.55
CA VAL A 612 -23.46 16.44 46.79
C VAL A 612 -22.62 16.22 48.03
N LYS A 613 -22.70 15.02 48.62
CA LYS A 613 -21.83 14.54 49.69
C LYS A 613 -20.87 13.47 49.19
N GLY A 614 -19.62 13.52 49.62
CA GLY A 614 -18.61 12.50 49.28
C GLY A 614 -18.15 12.51 47.82
N GLY A 615 -18.15 13.67 47.15
CA GLY A 615 -17.59 13.80 45.81
C GLY A 615 -16.07 13.65 45.81
N LYS A 616 -15.48 13.00 44.80
CA LYS A 616 -14.03 12.76 44.75
C LYS A 616 -13.40 12.98 43.38
N LEU A 617 -12.21 13.58 43.40
CA LEU A 617 -11.25 13.58 42.28
C LEU A 617 -9.95 12.93 42.75
N GLU A 618 -9.52 11.83 42.13
CA GLU A 618 -8.32 11.08 42.49
C GLU A 618 -7.40 10.93 41.27
N ASN A 619 -6.25 11.62 41.24
CA ASN A 619 -5.34 11.62 40.07
C ASN A 619 -6.06 12.02 38.76
N VAL A 620 -6.73 13.19 38.77
CA VAL A 620 -7.47 13.71 37.62
C VAL A 620 -6.80 14.98 37.10
N ASN A 621 -6.49 15.01 35.81
CA ASN A 621 -6.07 16.22 35.13
C ASN A 621 -7.30 16.95 34.59
N VAL A 622 -7.40 18.27 34.77
CA VAL A 622 -8.50 19.07 34.25
C VAL A 622 -7.95 20.31 33.55
N MET A 623 -8.09 20.36 32.23
CA MET A 623 -7.91 21.56 31.42
C MET A 623 -9.24 22.30 31.41
N GLY A 624 -9.38 23.25 32.34
CA GLY A 624 -10.63 23.87 32.75
C GLY A 624 -11.33 24.74 31.72
N GLY A 625 -12.55 25.14 32.08
CA GLY A 625 -13.40 25.98 31.25
C GLY A 625 -13.03 27.47 31.28
N LYS A 626 -13.92 28.29 30.70
CA LYS A 626 -13.78 29.76 30.62
C LYS A 626 -13.65 30.45 31.98
N TYR A 627 -14.14 29.84 33.06
CA TYR A 627 -14.15 30.38 34.42
C TYR A 627 -13.26 29.58 35.38
N THR A 628 -13.43 28.25 35.48
CA THR A 628 -12.66 27.41 36.41
C THR A 628 -12.39 25.99 35.91
N ALA A 629 -11.44 25.30 36.54
CA ALA A 629 -11.25 23.85 36.34
C ALA A 629 -12.32 23.07 37.11
N VAL A 630 -12.51 23.38 38.39
CA VAL A 630 -13.50 22.74 39.26
C VAL A 630 -14.35 23.81 39.96
N ILE A 631 -15.62 23.51 40.19
CA ILE A 631 -16.50 24.26 41.09
C ILE A 631 -17.13 23.32 42.12
N VAL A 632 -16.99 23.68 43.40
CA VAL A 632 -17.53 22.97 44.56
C VAL A 632 -18.65 23.84 45.12
N ASN A 633 -19.89 23.57 44.69
CA ASN A 633 -21.04 24.43 44.95
C ASN A 633 -22.00 23.75 45.96
N GLY A 634 -21.96 24.16 47.23
CA GLY A 634 -22.74 23.55 48.31
C GLY A 634 -22.41 22.08 48.60
N ALA A 635 -21.29 21.59 48.09
CA ALA A 635 -20.93 20.16 48.07
C ALA A 635 -19.78 19.84 49.03
N GLU A 636 -19.70 18.58 49.46
CA GLU A 636 -18.56 17.99 50.18
C GLU A 636 -17.71 17.18 49.20
N VAL A 637 -16.49 17.66 48.95
CA VAL A 637 -15.57 17.17 47.90
C VAL A 637 -14.16 16.95 48.45
N SER A 638 -13.52 15.84 48.06
CA SER A 638 -12.07 15.64 48.24
C SER A 638 -11.33 15.55 46.90
N ILE A 639 -10.30 16.36 46.73
CA ILE A 639 -9.40 16.34 45.57
C ILE A 639 -8.02 15.85 46.03
N ASN A 640 -7.51 14.77 45.43
CA ASN A 640 -6.22 14.18 45.77
C ASN A 640 -5.40 13.84 44.52
N GLY A 641 -4.38 14.64 44.24
CA GLY A 641 -3.49 14.47 43.08
C GLY A 641 -4.11 14.89 41.74
N GLY A 642 -3.24 15.13 40.75
CA GLY A 642 -3.61 15.54 39.39
C GLY A 642 -3.33 17.01 39.09
N ASN A 643 -3.29 17.35 37.80
CA ASN A 643 -2.97 18.69 37.30
C ASN A 643 -4.24 19.46 36.94
N LEU A 644 -4.53 20.56 37.66
CA LEU A 644 -5.69 21.41 37.37
C LEU A 644 -5.23 22.75 36.77
N SER A 645 -5.74 23.12 35.60
CA SER A 645 -5.43 24.39 34.94
C SER A 645 -6.69 25.08 34.42
N THR A 646 -6.64 26.39 34.19
CA THR A 646 -7.76 27.16 33.64
C THR A 646 -7.26 28.42 32.94
N ASN A 647 -8.04 28.91 31.98
CA ASN A 647 -7.89 30.24 31.39
C ASN A 647 -8.80 31.29 32.06
N GLY A 648 -9.63 30.88 33.03
CA GLY A 648 -10.55 31.75 33.74
C GLY A 648 -9.94 32.45 34.95
N TYR A 649 -10.74 32.69 36.00
CA TYR A 649 -10.32 33.49 37.15
C TYR A 649 -9.74 32.67 38.32
N ALA A 650 -10.02 31.37 38.41
CA ALA A 650 -9.52 30.52 39.49
C ALA A 650 -9.53 29.02 39.14
N VAL A 651 -8.58 28.26 39.68
CA VAL A 651 -8.49 26.81 39.41
C VAL A 651 -9.67 26.07 40.04
N VAL A 652 -9.88 26.23 41.35
CA VAL A 652 -11.06 25.71 42.05
C VAL A 652 -11.87 26.86 42.62
N GLU A 653 -13.17 26.91 42.31
CA GLU A 653 -14.11 27.81 42.97
C GLU A 653 -14.83 27.06 44.11
N TYR A 654 -14.72 27.60 45.31
CA TYR A 654 -15.51 27.21 46.47
C TYR A 654 -16.74 28.14 46.51
N ALA A 655 -17.90 27.60 46.16
CA ALA A 655 -19.12 28.37 45.95
C ALA A 655 -20.23 27.91 46.90
N MET A 656 -21.05 28.87 47.32
CA MET A 656 -22.38 28.61 47.85
C MET A 656 -23.32 29.40 46.95
N GLY A 657 -23.99 28.74 46.00
CA GLY A 657 -24.80 29.40 44.97
C GLY A 657 -26.10 30.03 45.50
N ASN A 658 -26.82 30.73 44.63
CA ASN A 658 -28.16 31.22 44.96
C ASN A 658 -29.11 30.03 45.20
N GLY A 659 -29.82 30.02 46.34
CA GLY A 659 -30.68 28.90 46.76
C GLY A 659 -29.95 27.71 47.39
N VAL A 660 -28.63 27.78 47.55
CA VAL A 660 -27.84 26.76 48.27
C VAL A 660 -27.76 27.16 49.75
N THR A 661 -28.12 26.25 50.64
CA THR A 661 -28.14 26.47 52.11
C THR A 661 -27.05 25.70 52.87
N GLU A 662 -26.45 24.68 52.24
CA GLU A 662 -25.36 23.89 52.82
C GLU A 662 -24.02 24.60 52.64
N VAL A 663 -23.24 24.72 53.72
CA VAL A 663 -21.87 25.25 53.65
C VAL A 663 -20.96 24.20 53.01
N PRO A 664 -20.24 24.51 51.91
CA PRO A 664 -19.47 23.50 51.19
C PRO A 664 -18.32 22.95 52.05
N LYS A 665 -17.78 21.80 51.65
CA LYS A 665 -16.55 21.25 52.21
C LYS A 665 -15.59 20.87 51.10
N LEU A 666 -14.35 21.33 51.21
CA LEU A 666 -13.27 21.00 50.28
C LEU A 666 -12.06 20.49 51.07
N THR A 667 -11.67 19.25 50.79
CA THR A 667 -10.39 18.69 51.21
C THR A 667 -9.48 18.58 49.99
N MET A 668 -8.31 19.24 50.00
CA MET A 668 -7.46 19.30 48.80
C MET A 668 -5.99 18.98 49.11
N ASN A 669 -5.49 17.91 48.47
CA ASN A 669 -4.14 17.39 48.68
C ASN A 669 -3.42 17.06 47.38
N ASN A 670 -2.10 17.31 47.34
CA ASN A 670 -1.18 16.88 46.29
C ASN A 670 -1.54 17.37 44.86
N VAL A 671 -2.39 18.39 44.73
CA VAL A 671 -2.78 19.01 43.46
C VAL A 671 -1.65 19.91 42.95
N THR A 672 -1.41 19.83 41.65
CA THR A 672 -0.49 20.71 40.91
C THR A 672 -1.25 21.58 39.91
N THR A 673 -0.75 22.78 39.63
CA THR A 673 -1.39 23.74 38.71
C THR A 673 -0.38 24.29 37.71
N PRO A 674 0.09 23.47 36.75
CA PRO A 674 1.02 23.92 35.74
C PRO A 674 0.41 25.03 34.87
N ASN A 675 1.24 25.99 34.48
CA ASN A 675 0.91 27.03 33.49
C ASN A 675 -0.29 27.92 33.82
N THR A 676 -0.56 28.18 35.10
CA THR A 676 -1.56 29.18 35.52
C THR A 676 -1.00 30.11 36.61
N ASP A 677 -1.25 31.41 36.43
CA ASP A 677 -1.01 32.50 37.38
C ASP A 677 -2.21 32.73 38.32
N LYS A 678 -3.29 31.96 38.14
CA LYS A 678 -4.58 32.17 38.81
C LYS A 678 -4.61 31.56 40.22
N PRO A 679 -5.43 32.12 41.14
CA PRO A 679 -5.67 31.53 42.45
C PRO A 679 -6.01 30.04 42.40
N LEU A 680 -5.40 29.27 43.29
CA LEU A 680 -5.58 27.83 43.42
C LEU A 680 -6.99 27.49 43.92
N VAL A 681 -7.46 28.26 44.91
CA VAL A 681 -8.85 28.27 45.38
C VAL A 681 -9.35 29.71 45.43
N TYR A 682 -10.61 29.92 45.07
CA TYR A 682 -11.30 31.21 45.08
C TYR A 682 -12.66 31.11 45.78
N MET A 683 -13.02 32.15 46.53
CA MET A 683 -14.36 32.35 47.10
C MET A 683 -14.81 33.80 46.91
N ASP A 684 -16.00 33.99 46.35
CA ASP A 684 -16.57 35.32 46.11
C ASP A 684 -17.27 35.90 47.35
N LYS A 685 -17.48 37.22 47.35
CA LYS A 685 -18.16 37.90 48.47
C LYS A 685 -19.58 37.37 48.70
N ALA A 686 -20.31 37.03 47.63
CA ALA A 686 -21.69 36.59 47.78
C ALA A 686 -21.78 35.19 48.41
N THR A 687 -20.80 34.31 48.18
CA THR A 687 -20.64 33.05 48.92
C THR A 687 -20.35 33.31 50.39
N ILE A 688 -19.43 34.23 50.72
CA ILE A 688 -19.12 34.60 52.11
C ILE A 688 -20.37 35.12 52.83
N ASP A 689 -21.14 36.01 52.20
CA ASP A 689 -22.37 36.55 52.78
C ASP A 689 -23.41 35.43 53.03
N ARG A 690 -23.62 34.53 52.06
CA ARG A 690 -24.54 33.39 52.21
C ARG A 690 -24.08 32.39 53.28
N ILE A 691 -22.77 32.19 53.47
CA ILE A 691 -22.25 31.36 54.57
C ILE A 691 -22.59 31.99 55.93
N LYS A 692 -22.50 33.33 56.08
CA LYS A 692 -22.91 34.03 57.31
C LYS A 692 -24.42 33.96 57.57
N GLU A 693 -25.23 34.04 56.50
CA GLU A 693 -26.69 33.92 56.60
C GLU A 693 -27.14 32.52 57.04
N ASN A 694 -26.47 31.47 56.58
CA ASN A 694 -26.81 30.07 56.85
C ASN A 694 -26.08 29.48 58.08
N THR A 695 -25.07 30.17 58.63
CA THR A 695 -24.33 29.72 59.82
C THR A 695 -24.59 30.66 60.99
N PRO A 696 -25.44 30.28 61.99
CA PRO A 696 -25.86 31.19 63.06
C PRO A 696 -24.71 31.84 63.85
N GLU A 697 -23.59 31.15 64.00
CA GLU A 697 -22.39 31.62 64.70
C GLU A 697 -21.58 32.69 63.93
N LEU A 698 -21.82 32.84 62.63
CA LEU A 698 -21.05 33.71 61.72
C LEU A 698 -21.81 34.97 61.27
N LYS A 699 -23.04 35.17 61.74
CA LYS A 699 -23.94 36.21 61.22
C LYS A 699 -23.35 37.63 61.23
N ASP A 700 -22.62 37.98 62.29
CA ASP A 700 -21.95 39.27 62.46
C ASP A 700 -20.41 39.18 62.30
N ALA A 701 -19.90 38.06 61.78
CA ALA A 701 -18.46 37.79 61.71
C ALA A 701 -17.75 38.58 60.60
N THR A 702 -16.46 38.90 60.79
CA THR A 702 -15.59 39.40 59.72
C THR A 702 -15.24 38.30 58.71
N THR A 703 -14.70 38.65 57.55
CA THR A 703 -14.28 37.65 56.54
C THR A 703 -13.19 36.72 57.08
N GLU A 704 -12.27 37.25 57.88
CA GLU A 704 -11.21 36.49 58.56
C GLU A 704 -11.80 35.48 59.55
N GLN A 705 -12.82 35.88 60.32
CA GLN A 705 -13.51 34.99 61.24
C GLN A 705 -14.29 33.87 60.53
N VAL A 706 -14.84 34.14 59.34
CA VAL A 706 -15.43 33.09 58.48
C VAL A 706 -14.35 32.11 58.01
N ILE A 707 -13.20 32.58 57.54
CA ILE A 707 -12.08 31.71 57.13
C ILE A 707 -11.60 30.82 58.29
N GLU A 708 -11.38 31.38 59.48
CA GLU A 708 -10.92 30.63 60.65
C GLU A 708 -11.98 29.67 61.21
N HIS A 709 -13.27 29.87 60.90
CA HIS A 709 -14.30 28.86 61.11
C HIS A 709 -14.17 27.74 60.08
N LEU A 710 -14.12 28.08 58.77
CA LEU A 710 -14.09 27.09 57.69
C LEU A 710 -12.81 26.22 57.72
N LYS A 711 -11.65 26.76 58.11
CA LYS A 711 -10.38 26.03 58.26
C LYS A 711 -10.42 24.87 59.27
N LYS A 712 -11.42 24.81 60.16
CA LYS A 712 -11.57 23.72 61.13
C LYS A 712 -12.00 22.42 60.45
N ASP A 713 -13.14 22.47 59.75
CA ASP A 713 -13.84 21.27 59.28
C ASP A 713 -14.33 21.36 57.81
N ASN A 714 -14.29 22.53 57.17
CA ASN A 714 -14.81 22.77 55.81
C ASN A 714 -13.72 23.01 54.75
N LEU A 715 -12.52 23.44 55.15
CA LEU A 715 -11.40 23.74 54.25
C LEU A 715 -10.13 23.09 54.81
N THR A 716 -9.82 21.87 54.37
CA THR A 716 -8.68 21.09 54.89
C THR A 716 -7.76 20.53 53.78
N GLY A 717 -6.58 20.04 54.15
CA GLY A 717 -5.60 19.43 53.23
C GLY A 717 -4.33 20.27 53.02
N ASN A 718 -3.33 19.70 52.35
CA ASN A 718 -2.00 20.32 52.24
C ASN A 718 -1.93 21.50 51.26
N ASN A 719 -2.77 21.52 50.21
CA ASN A 719 -2.76 22.57 49.20
C ASN A 719 -3.35 23.91 49.68
N ILE A 720 -4.18 23.91 50.72
CA ILE A 720 -5.02 25.07 51.07
C ILE A 720 -4.70 25.65 52.47
N LYS A 721 -3.50 25.34 52.98
CA LYS A 721 -3.01 25.84 54.28
C LYS A 721 -2.74 27.34 54.28
N ASP A 722 -2.20 27.88 53.19
CA ASP A 722 -1.74 29.26 53.09
C ASP A 722 -2.82 30.25 52.61
N MET A 723 -4.08 29.95 52.97
CA MET A 723 -5.28 30.69 52.56
C MET A 723 -5.39 32.07 53.23
N GLN A 724 -5.60 33.10 52.40
CA GLN A 724 -5.54 34.51 52.78
C GLN A 724 -6.72 35.32 52.22
N VAL A 725 -7.02 36.46 52.85
CA VAL A 725 -7.94 37.48 52.31
C VAL A 725 -7.19 38.31 51.28
N GLY A 726 -7.67 38.31 50.04
CA GLY A 726 -7.19 39.16 48.96
C GLY A 726 -7.93 40.50 48.88
N GLU A 727 -7.63 41.27 47.84
CA GLU A 727 -8.32 42.54 47.58
C GLU A 727 -9.84 42.36 47.45
N ASN A 728 -10.60 43.40 47.82
CA ASN A 728 -12.06 43.43 47.81
C ASN A 728 -12.77 42.34 48.66
N GLY A 729 -12.04 41.70 49.60
CA GLY A 729 -12.60 40.73 50.54
C GLY A 729 -12.84 39.33 49.96
N MET A 730 -12.22 39.02 48.83
CA MET A 730 -12.21 37.68 48.24
C MET A 730 -11.21 36.79 48.99
N ILE A 731 -11.41 35.47 48.97
CA ILE A 731 -10.48 34.53 49.61
C ILE A 731 -9.69 33.83 48.52
N ILE A 732 -8.36 33.83 48.65
CA ILE A 732 -7.46 33.15 47.73
C ILE A 732 -6.51 32.21 48.46
N VAL A 733 -6.17 31.11 47.79
CA VAL A 733 -4.90 30.43 48.01
C VAL A 733 -3.99 30.82 46.85
N PRO A 734 -2.87 31.53 47.07
CA PRO A 734 -1.95 31.89 46.00
C PRO A 734 -1.33 30.63 45.39
N ALA A 735 -1.04 30.66 44.09
CA ALA A 735 -0.23 29.61 43.46
C ALA A 735 1.14 29.56 44.16
N PRO A 736 1.72 28.36 44.40
CA PRO A 736 2.96 28.22 45.15
C PRO A 736 4.10 28.97 44.44
N SER A 737 4.59 30.03 45.07
CA SER A 737 5.68 30.85 44.53
C SER A 737 6.98 30.05 44.54
N THR A 738 7.45 29.62 43.36
CA THR A 738 8.81 29.11 43.18
C THR A 738 9.80 30.27 43.23
N PRO A 739 10.75 30.30 44.19
CA PRO A 739 11.89 31.20 44.10
C PRO A 739 12.75 30.76 42.92
N VAL A 740 13.05 31.68 42.00
CA VAL A 740 13.98 31.42 40.91
C VAL A 740 15.40 31.71 41.41
N ASP A 741 16.00 30.73 42.10
CA ASP A 741 17.44 30.75 42.35
C ASP A 741 18.19 30.31 41.07
N PRO A 742 19.31 30.98 40.71
CA PRO A 742 20.06 30.65 39.51
C PRO A 742 20.75 29.27 39.64
N PRO A 743 20.86 28.49 38.55
CA PRO A 743 21.39 27.12 38.62
C PRO A 743 22.89 27.12 38.92
N VAL A 744 23.24 26.86 40.18
CA VAL A 744 24.59 26.46 40.59
C VAL A 744 24.68 24.93 40.55
N VAL A 745 25.65 24.43 39.79
CA VAL A 745 25.95 23.00 39.60
C VAL A 745 26.47 22.37 40.89
N PRO A 746 25.99 21.15 41.25
CA PRO A 746 26.83 20.19 41.96
C PRO A 746 26.92 18.83 41.25
N GLU A 747 27.86 18.03 41.73
CA GLU A 747 28.42 16.86 41.04
C GLU A 747 27.56 15.59 41.08
N LYS A 748 27.88 14.68 40.17
CA LYS A 748 27.30 13.33 40.01
C LYS A 748 27.70 12.37 41.14
N PRO A 749 26.75 11.60 41.69
CA PRO A 749 27.01 10.22 42.11
C PRO A 749 26.24 9.19 41.25
N ASN A 750 26.45 7.91 41.56
CA ASN A 750 26.25 6.79 40.64
C ASN A 750 24.99 5.95 40.96
N SER A 751 24.43 5.27 39.93
CA SER A 751 23.68 3.97 39.98
C SER A 751 22.71 3.71 41.16
N ASN A 752 21.40 3.55 40.97
CA ASN A 752 20.80 2.38 40.29
C ASN A 752 19.27 2.50 40.04
N SER A 753 18.84 2.02 38.87
CA SER A 753 17.54 1.41 38.47
C SER A 753 16.24 1.71 39.25
N GLY A 754 15.21 2.24 38.56
CA GLY A 754 13.86 2.43 39.13
C GLY A 754 12.71 2.82 38.18
N ASN A 755 12.86 2.61 36.86
CA ASN A 755 11.80 2.70 35.81
C ASN A 755 10.88 3.95 35.78
N THR A 756 11.22 4.94 34.95
CA THR A 756 10.30 5.97 34.44
C THR A 756 10.35 5.98 32.91
N GLY A 757 9.19 6.15 32.25
CA GLY A 757 9.11 6.15 30.79
C GLY A 757 9.76 7.39 30.17
N SER A 758 10.99 7.24 29.67
CA SER A 758 11.67 8.29 28.91
C SER A 758 11.19 8.32 27.45
N SER A 759 10.56 9.42 27.06
CA SER A 759 10.43 9.80 25.63
C SER A 759 11.83 9.92 25.02
N SER A 760 12.03 9.38 23.81
CA SER A 760 13.33 9.38 23.13
C SER A 760 13.72 10.77 22.66
N THR A 761 15.03 11.00 22.43
CA THR A 761 15.54 12.28 21.88
C THR A 761 14.83 12.64 20.58
N VAL A 762 14.58 11.64 19.73
CA VAL A 762 13.87 11.81 18.44
C VAL A 762 12.42 12.21 18.64
N GLN A 763 11.69 11.59 19.58
CA GLN A 763 10.29 11.97 19.90
C GLN A 763 10.20 13.43 20.36
N GLN A 764 11.12 13.87 21.24
CA GLN A 764 11.19 15.27 21.68
C GLN A 764 11.59 16.24 20.55
N MET A 765 12.17 15.78 19.44
CA MET A 765 12.43 16.60 18.25
C MET A 765 11.21 16.62 17.33
N GLU A 766 10.57 15.47 17.14
CA GLU A 766 9.32 15.31 16.36
C GLU A 766 8.20 16.22 16.88
N GLU A 767 8.03 16.34 18.21
CA GLU A 767 7.07 17.26 18.82
C GLU A 767 7.34 18.75 18.52
N ARG A 768 8.61 19.12 18.29
CA ARG A 768 9.03 20.51 17.97
C ARG A 768 9.06 20.80 16.46
N GLU A 769 9.08 19.77 15.63
CA GLU A 769 9.10 19.85 14.17
C GLU A 769 7.70 19.69 13.56
N LYS A 770 6.69 19.34 14.37
CA LYS A 770 5.30 19.17 13.92
C LYS A 770 4.69 20.51 13.49
N PRO A 771 4.25 20.66 12.23
CA PRO A 771 3.67 21.90 11.72
C PRO A 771 2.22 22.10 12.22
N ASP A 772 1.69 23.30 12.00
CA ASP A 772 0.27 23.60 12.18
C ASP A 772 -0.57 22.70 11.25
N PRO A 773 -1.57 21.94 11.77
CA PRO A 773 -2.48 21.15 10.96
C PRO A 773 -3.25 21.92 9.88
N ALA A 774 -3.35 23.25 9.98
CA ALA A 774 -3.95 24.10 8.95
C ALA A 774 -3.03 24.33 7.73
N ASP A 775 -1.70 24.21 7.89
CA ASP A 775 -0.75 24.36 6.79
C ASP A 775 -0.58 23.03 6.05
N LYS A 776 -1.38 22.84 5.00
CA LYS A 776 -1.36 21.65 4.16
C LYS A 776 0.01 21.39 3.53
N LYS A 777 0.73 22.43 3.09
CA LYS A 777 2.05 22.27 2.47
C LYS A 777 3.05 21.77 3.50
N ALA A 778 3.15 22.44 4.65
CA ALA A 778 4.05 22.03 5.72
C ALA A 778 3.71 20.62 6.25
N MET A 779 2.42 20.25 6.32
CA MET A 779 1.99 18.91 6.73
C MET A 779 2.37 17.82 5.70
N GLU A 780 2.29 18.09 4.39
CA GLU A 780 2.81 17.18 3.36
C GLU A 780 4.33 16.99 3.48
N GLU A 781 5.08 18.07 3.65
CA GLU A 781 6.55 18.03 3.82
C GLU A 781 6.93 17.24 5.10
N TYR A 782 6.22 17.48 6.21
CA TYR A 782 6.40 16.74 7.46
C TYR A 782 6.12 15.24 7.28
N ASN A 783 5.02 14.89 6.61
CA ASN A 783 4.64 13.50 6.35
C ASN A 783 5.68 12.76 5.48
N PHE A 784 6.23 13.42 4.45
CA PHE A 784 7.34 12.88 3.67
C PHE A 784 8.55 12.54 4.56
N TRP A 785 8.97 13.44 5.44
CA TRP A 785 10.12 13.19 6.33
C TRP A 785 9.82 12.15 7.43
N MET A 786 8.56 11.99 7.86
CA MET A 786 8.15 10.88 8.72
C MET A 786 8.27 9.52 8.00
N GLN A 787 7.88 9.43 6.73
CA GLN A 787 8.07 8.22 5.91
C GLN A 787 9.56 7.91 5.72
N VAL A 788 10.40 8.91 5.46
CA VAL A 788 11.87 8.73 5.36
C VAL A 788 12.45 8.19 6.68
N LYS A 789 12.03 8.70 7.84
CA LYS A 789 12.45 8.15 9.15
C LYS A 789 11.98 6.72 9.39
N SER A 790 10.79 6.35 8.94
CA SER A 790 10.33 4.95 8.97
C SER A 790 11.28 4.05 8.16
N LYS A 791 11.62 4.45 6.92
CA LYS A 791 12.58 3.75 6.06
C LYS A 791 13.98 3.65 6.69
N ILE A 792 14.46 4.70 7.36
CA ILE A 792 15.74 4.67 8.10
C ILE A 792 15.69 3.65 9.25
N ARG A 793 14.61 3.63 10.04
CA ARG A 793 14.44 2.68 11.17
C ARG A 793 14.30 1.22 10.70
N ALA A 794 13.75 0.99 9.51
CA ALA A 794 13.67 -0.33 8.88
C ALA A 794 14.97 -0.75 8.15
N THR A 795 15.91 0.17 7.93
CA THR A 795 17.19 -0.12 7.25
C THR A 795 18.18 -0.71 8.25
N ALA A 796 18.84 -1.82 7.89
CA ALA A 796 19.81 -2.48 8.74
C ALA A 796 21.04 -1.59 9.04
N GLU A 797 21.56 -1.67 10.27
CA GLU A 797 22.79 -0.97 10.71
C GLU A 797 23.93 -1.17 9.69
N GLY A 798 24.57 -0.08 9.30
CA GLY A 798 25.68 -0.11 8.34
C GLY A 798 25.29 -0.13 6.85
N LYS A 799 24.01 -0.03 6.50
CA LYS A 799 23.54 0.17 5.12
C LYS A 799 23.31 1.65 4.80
N THR A 800 23.27 1.97 3.49
CA THR A 800 22.96 3.31 2.97
C THR A 800 21.62 3.26 2.24
N LEU A 801 20.68 4.11 2.67
CA LEU A 801 19.36 4.27 2.06
C LEU A 801 19.44 5.28 0.89
N ARG A 802 18.69 5.07 -0.20
CA ARG A 802 18.57 6.04 -1.31
C ARG A 802 17.18 6.65 -1.31
N ILE A 803 17.08 7.99 -1.37
CA ILE A 803 15.82 8.74 -1.36
C ILE A 803 15.86 9.86 -2.39
N THR A 804 14.86 9.91 -3.27
CA THR A 804 14.55 11.11 -4.06
C THR A 804 13.67 12.02 -3.23
N VAL A 805 14.07 13.29 -3.08
CA VAL A 805 13.32 14.31 -2.36
C VAL A 805 12.22 14.86 -3.27
N LYS A 806 10.98 14.96 -2.76
CA LYS A 806 9.84 15.52 -3.51
C LYS A 806 10.15 16.97 -3.89
N GLU A 807 9.81 17.35 -5.12
CA GLU A 807 9.96 18.73 -5.61
C GLU A 807 9.24 19.74 -4.69
N GLY A 808 9.89 20.88 -4.44
CA GLY A 808 9.36 21.95 -3.59
C GLY A 808 9.61 21.80 -2.09
N ILE A 809 10.31 20.74 -1.65
CA ILE A 809 10.83 20.61 -0.27
C ILE A 809 12.14 21.41 -0.14
N GLU A 810 12.15 22.40 0.75
CA GLU A 810 13.30 23.28 0.97
C GLU A 810 14.24 22.84 2.11
N TYR A 811 13.73 22.02 3.03
CA TYR A 811 14.42 21.69 4.30
C TYR A 811 14.29 20.23 4.72
N MET A 812 15.33 19.71 5.38
CA MET A 812 15.33 18.40 6.05
C MET A 812 15.27 18.60 7.58
N PRO A 813 14.31 18.02 8.32
CA PRO A 813 14.21 18.16 9.77
C PRO A 813 15.42 17.60 10.53
N ALA A 814 15.76 18.21 11.66
CA ALA A 814 16.88 17.76 12.49
C ALA A 814 16.67 16.35 13.06
N SER A 815 15.42 15.92 13.32
CA SER A 815 15.10 14.56 13.74
C SER A 815 15.49 13.49 12.71
N VAL A 816 15.56 13.82 11.41
CA VAL A 816 16.06 12.90 10.38
C VAL A 816 17.56 12.65 10.58
N MET A 817 18.34 13.72 10.79
CA MET A 817 19.77 13.63 11.11
C MET A 817 20.03 12.88 12.44
N GLN A 818 19.19 13.10 13.45
CA GLN A 818 19.23 12.35 14.72
C GLN A 818 18.90 10.86 14.49
N THR A 819 17.90 10.53 13.69
CA THR A 819 17.49 9.15 13.39
C THR A 819 18.59 8.39 12.63
N LEU A 820 19.25 9.02 11.65
CA LEU A 820 20.42 8.45 10.96
C LEU A 820 21.58 8.14 11.91
N TYR A 821 21.82 9.03 12.88
CA TYR A 821 22.84 8.84 13.92
C TYR A 821 22.50 7.69 14.87
N GLU A 822 21.25 7.61 15.36
CA GLU A 822 20.80 6.56 16.29
C GLU A 822 20.72 5.18 15.62
N CYS A 823 20.23 5.10 14.38
CA CYS A 823 20.16 3.84 13.61
C CYS A 823 21.50 3.45 12.95
N LYS A 824 22.50 4.35 12.92
CA LYS A 824 23.80 4.18 12.23
C LYS A 824 23.62 3.75 10.76
N VAL A 825 22.72 4.43 10.08
CA VAL A 825 22.38 4.23 8.66
C VAL A 825 22.92 5.42 7.87
N GLY A 826 23.45 5.16 6.67
CA GLY A 826 23.82 6.22 5.71
C GLY A 826 22.62 6.60 4.85
N ILE A 827 22.66 7.77 4.20
CA ILE A 827 21.63 8.16 3.23
C ILE A 827 22.22 8.89 2.02
N THR A 828 21.72 8.57 0.83
CA THR A 828 21.94 9.31 -0.42
C THR A 828 20.63 10.02 -0.77
N LEU A 829 20.65 11.35 -0.80
CA LEU A 829 19.53 12.19 -1.18
C LEU A 829 19.72 12.68 -2.62
N TYR A 830 18.75 12.42 -3.50
CA TYR A 830 18.63 13.09 -4.80
C TYR A 830 17.67 14.27 -4.63
N TRP A 831 18.17 15.51 -4.65
CA TRP A 831 17.43 16.71 -4.26
C TRP A 831 17.68 17.84 -5.28
N ASP A 832 16.64 18.17 -6.06
CA ASP A 832 16.65 19.17 -7.13
C ASP A 832 17.87 19.06 -8.07
N GLY A 833 18.10 17.86 -8.61
CA GLY A 833 19.23 17.58 -9.52
C GLY A 833 20.61 17.46 -8.84
N VAL A 834 20.71 17.58 -7.51
CA VAL A 834 21.96 17.39 -6.77
C VAL A 834 21.91 16.12 -5.92
N THR A 835 23.00 15.35 -5.93
CA THR A 835 23.17 14.19 -5.04
C THR A 835 23.91 14.61 -3.77
N ILE A 836 23.40 14.27 -2.59
CA ILE A 836 24.04 14.52 -1.29
C ILE A 836 24.16 13.19 -0.55
N GLU A 837 25.37 12.76 -0.19
CA GLU A 837 25.60 11.51 0.53
C GLU A 837 26.04 11.78 1.97
N ILE A 838 25.30 11.27 2.95
CA ILE A 838 25.70 11.22 4.36
C ILE A 838 26.12 9.78 4.66
N PRO A 839 27.44 9.47 4.73
CA PRO A 839 27.88 8.10 4.93
C PRO A 839 27.51 7.56 6.32
N VAL A 840 27.46 6.23 6.43
CA VAL A 840 27.26 5.49 7.69
C VAL A 840 28.16 6.06 8.79
N GLY A 841 27.56 6.42 9.93
CA GLY A 841 28.28 6.96 11.09
C GLY A 841 28.84 8.38 10.93
N LYS A 842 28.51 9.11 9.84
CA LYS A 842 28.92 10.51 9.62
C LYS A 842 27.81 11.53 9.89
N ALA A 843 26.58 11.10 10.18
CA ALA A 843 25.48 11.97 10.61
C ALA A 843 25.89 12.85 11.81
N GLN A 844 25.56 14.15 11.75
CA GLN A 844 25.96 15.15 12.76
C GLN A 844 24.74 15.61 13.61
N PRO A 845 24.40 14.92 14.70
CA PRO A 845 23.19 15.17 15.49
C PRO A 845 23.17 16.50 16.28
N LYS A 846 24.31 17.19 16.44
CA LYS A 846 24.44 18.33 17.36
C LYS A 846 24.68 19.68 16.68
N GLN A 847 23.64 20.51 16.63
CA GLN A 847 23.76 21.97 16.72
C GLN A 847 22.62 22.54 17.60
N ALA A 848 22.96 23.25 18.67
CA ALA A 848 22.08 23.53 19.81
C ALA A 848 20.88 24.48 19.56
N LEU A 849 20.66 24.93 18.31
CA LEU A 849 19.62 25.90 17.93
C LEU A 849 19.01 25.61 16.54
N ARG A 850 19.23 24.43 15.96
CA ARG A 850 18.86 24.14 14.56
C ARG A 850 17.73 23.11 14.46
N VAL A 851 16.56 23.56 14.02
CA VAL A 851 15.36 22.70 13.77
C VAL A 851 15.42 22.04 12.39
N TYR A 852 16.09 22.67 11.42
CA TYR A 852 16.11 22.23 10.02
C TYR A 852 17.51 22.37 9.37
N TRP A 853 17.79 21.52 8.39
CA TRP A 853 18.95 21.56 7.52
C TRP A 853 18.55 22.02 6.12
N THR A 854 19.22 23.03 5.57
CA THR A 854 19.05 23.45 4.17
C THR A 854 19.89 22.57 3.24
N LYS A 855 19.43 22.38 2.00
CA LYS A 855 20.14 21.66 0.95
C LYS A 855 21.60 22.11 0.80
N THR A 856 21.83 23.42 0.68
CA THR A 856 23.18 24.03 0.62
C THR A 856 24.03 23.63 1.83
N LYS A 857 23.46 23.63 3.05
CA LYS A 857 24.27 23.35 4.24
C LYS A 857 24.59 21.87 4.42
N LEU A 858 23.83 20.97 3.80
CA LEU A 858 24.19 19.56 3.71
C LEU A 858 25.30 19.35 2.66
N MET A 859 25.25 20.02 1.50
CA MET A 859 26.36 20.00 0.54
C MET A 859 27.68 20.46 1.18
N ASP A 860 27.69 21.62 1.85
CA ASP A 860 28.86 22.16 2.59
C ASP A 860 29.52 21.16 3.55
N LEU A 861 28.75 20.20 4.08
CA LEU A 861 29.19 19.28 5.14
C LEU A 861 29.63 17.92 4.62
N TYR A 862 29.18 17.54 3.42
CA TYR A 862 29.22 16.16 2.95
C TYR A 862 29.69 15.98 1.50
N ASN A 863 29.64 17.04 0.67
CA ASN A 863 30.05 17.02 -0.74
C ASN A 863 31.34 17.84 -0.97
N ALA A 864 32.28 17.82 -0.01
CA ALA A 864 33.52 18.60 -0.03
C ALA A 864 34.73 17.79 -0.51
#